data_AF-A0A250XNK4-F1
#
_entry.id   AF-A0A250XNK4-F1
#
_cell.length_a   1.000
_cell.length_b   1.000
_cell.length_c   1.000
_cell.angle_alpha   90.00
_cell.angle_beta   90.00
_cell.angle_gamma   90.00
#
_symmetry.space_group_name_H-M   'P 1'
#
loop_
_entity.id
_entity.type
_entity.pdbx_description
1 polymer ?
#
loop_
_entity_poly.entity_id
_entity_poly.type
_entity_poly.pdbx_seq_one_letter_code
_entity_poly.pdbx_strand_id
1 'polypeptide(L)'
;MMADTTKRTIEDRRGHAYRVCGQPISSYGIICYRRSKGAVREVVEYVMVQRKDSLSYVEFIRGKYNLQNRGYLLRLFGAMTRDERRKLATEAFEDLWHGFWQSDHHRSYMREYEQSRSRYELLRSGYYLRAPYTKALTPFSLEIALDSTSSSTHEDCEFGFPKGRMNAGETEVQCSLREFEEETGVPSTDIRLVPGGRFEEVFVGSNQVRYRHIYYLAELDEGSAWHSQPSGVHLPVTDPVRLREVKAIGWFCADAVIARIRPEHAERRQLFGEAAFGTFSLTVDLKRESAQESYDPKEGLRLRRLNTHLGQRKLLVSEVQFLNDYYGGSALDKEPKAHPVVVYVGAAPGTHLLFMRLLYPEVSWVLYDGAAFDSRLRRYPETFELHNGYFTDAVCDALMAKAKKQRPLLFVCDMRSDAADHDQFESQVMRDMVTQGRWLRRMQPALSLLKFRLPYTLRDGDKVPYLHGTLRFGVWSPGDSGETRLLVTAEDAARPTPRRWDFGAYERALFYHNKNVRRSCFEDQVPPEFRRFAEGDANVYCSCYDCVAEMHAYRDYLAIPQLLKNTPNTPEAIVKAYADLVTDGTPSFPRSKVGGVDRDGRVRVVLGHRPDVHGEPVHRGVLSDRAQEPGLAQQGPRAQLAGG
;
A
#
# COMPACT_ATOMS: atom_id res chain seq x y z
N MET A 1 -34.01 9.92 35.59
CA MET A 1 -32.85 9.05 35.88
C MET A 1 -33.16 7.65 35.39
N MET A 2 -32.68 7.28 34.20
CA MET A 2 -32.65 5.90 33.73
C MET A 2 -31.26 5.69 33.14
N ALA A 3 -30.45 4.88 33.82
CA ALA A 3 -29.08 4.58 33.43
C ALA A 3 -29.05 3.25 32.68
N ASP A 4 -28.45 3.33 31.50
CA ASP A 4 -28.29 2.29 30.49
C ASP A 4 -27.31 1.20 30.95
N THR A 5 -27.65 -0.04 30.61
CA THR A 5 -27.01 -1.27 31.08
C THR A 5 -26.19 -1.86 29.94
N THR A 6 -24.97 -1.35 29.73
CA THR A 6 -24.00 -1.94 28.79
C THR A 6 -22.64 -2.15 29.46
N LYS A 7 -22.56 -3.17 30.32
CA LYS A 7 -21.30 -3.81 30.74
C LYS A 7 -21.53 -5.28 31.14
N ARG A 8 -21.33 -6.20 30.19
CA ARG A 8 -21.13 -7.65 30.36
C ARG A 8 -20.42 -8.14 29.09
N THR A 9 -19.31 -8.87 29.05
CA THR A 9 -18.35 -9.37 30.05
C THR A 9 -17.22 -9.93 29.18
N ILE A 10 -15.97 -9.45 29.33
CA ILE A 10 -14.78 -10.21 28.92
C ILE A 10 -14.37 -10.97 30.19
N GLU A 11 -14.94 -12.15 30.38
CA GLU A 11 -14.53 -13.08 31.42
C GLU A 11 -13.91 -14.33 30.79
N ASP A 12 -12.72 -14.63 31.30
CA ASP A 12 -12.03 -15.91 31.35
C ASP A 12 -12.92 -17.13 31.03
N ARG A 13 -12.64 -17.82 29.91
CA ARG A 13 -13.05 -19.22 29.71
C ARG A 13 -11.83 -20.12 29.69
N ARG A 14 -11.39 -20.54 30.88
CA ARG A 14 -10.57 -21.75 31.07
C ARG A 14 -11.42 -22.97 30.75
N GLY A 15 -10.84 -23.93 30.01
CA GLY A 15 -11.48 -25.23 29.79
C GLY A 15 -10.95 -26.10 28.64
N HIS A 16 -9.92 -25.70 27.89
CA HIS A 16 -9.35 -26.56 26.84
C HIS A 16 -7.83 -26.67 26.94
N ALA A 17 -7.30 -27.87 26.68
CA ALA A 17 -5.87 -28.10 26.63
C ALA A 17 -5.29 -27.42 25.37
N TYR A 18 -4.26 -26.59 25.54
CA TYR A 18 -3.59 -25.80 24.49
C TYR A 18 -3.18 -26.63 23.25
N ARG A 19 -2.96 -27.94 23.42
CA ARG A 19 -2.61 -28.88 22.33
C ARG A 19 -3.76 -29.21 21.37
N VAL A 20 -5.00 -28.84 21.70
CA VAL A 20 -6.22 -29.20 20.96
C VAL A 20 -7.02 -27.96 20.54
N CYS A 21 -6.43 -26.76 20.68
CA CYS A 21 -7.06 -25.51 20.24
C CYS A 21 -6.83 -25.27 18.75
N GLY A 22 -7.89 -25.02 17.99
CA GLY A 22 -7.79 -24.58 16.59
C GLY A 22 -7.47 -23.08 16.44
N GLN A 23 -7.39 -22.32 17.53
CA GLN A 23 -7.07 -20.90 17.52
C GLN A 23 -5.55 -20.70 17.39
N PRO A 24 -5.10 -19.70 16.60
CA PRO A 24 -3.70 -19.44 16.39
C PRO A 24 -3.02 -18.94 17.68
N ILE A 25 -1.78 -19.35 17.91
CA ILE A 25 -0.95 -18.80 18.99
C ILE A 25 -0.65 -17.34 18.65
N SER A 26 -1.10 -16.44 19.52
CA SER A 26 -0.98 -15.01 19.28
C SER A 26 0.28 -14.40 19.92
N SER A 27 0.93 -13.48 19.21
CA SER A 27 2.01 -12.64 19.75
C SER A 27 1.82 -11.19 19.31
N TYR A 28 2.32 -10.26 20.11
CA TYR A 28 2.12 -8.83 19.93
C TYR A 28 3.47 -8.12 19.94
N GLY A 29 3.63 -7.11 19.09
CA GLY A 29 4.91 -6.43 18.93
C GLY A 29 4.82 -5.08 18.24
N ILE A 30 5.98 -4.50 17.95
CA ILE A 30 6.09 -3.16 17.36
C ILE A 30 6.98 -3.20 16.12
N ILE A 31 6.49 -2.58 15.05
CA ILE A 31 7.31 -2.16 13.92
C ILE A 31 7.66 -0.70 14.18
N CYS A 32 8.86 -0.45 14.70
CA CYS A 32 9.32 0.90 14.99
C CYS A 32 10.17 1.42 13.83
N TYR A 33 9.85 2.62 13.35
CA TYR A 33 10.65 3.33 12.37
C TYR A 33 11.24 4.62 12.93
N ARG A 34 12.32 5.08 12.35
CA ARG A 34 12.90 6.41 12.58
C ARG A 34 13.15 7.12 11.27
N ARG A 35 13.27 8.44 11.34
CA ARG A 35 13.58 9.31 10.20
C ARG A 35 15.02 9.79 10.28
N SER A 36 15.94 9.04 9.68
CA SER A 36 17.34 9.42 9.68
C SER A 36 17.60 10.51 8.65
N LYS A 37 18.33 11.57 9.05
CA LYS A 37 18.83 12.60 8.14
C LYS A 37 20.02 12.01 7.36
N GLY A 38 19.73 11.26 6.30
CA GLY A 38 20.76 10.83 5.37
C GLY A 38 21.43 12.04 4.69
N ALA A 39 22.60 11.83 4.07
CA ALA A 39 23.38 12.88 3.39
C ALA A 39 22.64 13.58 2.23
N VAL A 40 21.42 13.12 1.91
CA VAL A 40 20.73 13.33 0.65
C VAL A 40 19.20 13.46 0.84
N ARG A 41 18.60 12.53 1.61
CA ARG A 41 17.18 12.55 1.95
C ARG A 41 16.97 11.98 3.33
N GLU A 42 15.82 12.31 3.90
CA GLU A 42 15.28 11.59 5.05
C GLU A 42 15.04 10.13 4.64
N VAL A 43 15.69 9.21 5.34
CA VAL A 43 15.56 7.78 5.12
C VAL A 43 14.72 7.24 6.26
N VAL A 44 13.61 6.58 5.92
CA VAL A 44 12.82 5.82 6.88
C VAL A 44 13.52 4.49 7.10
N GLU A 45 13.86 4.23 8.35
CA GLU A 45 14.59 3.04 8.76
C GLU A 45 13.78 2.33 9.84
N TYR A 46 13.74 1.00 9.76
CA TYR A 46 12.99 0.16 10.67
C TYR A 46 13.95 -0.66 11.51
N VAL A 47 13.65 -0.75 12.81
CA VAL A 47 14.44 -1.59 13.70
C VAL A 47 14.05 -3.06 13.52
N MET A 48 15.04 -3.90 13.31
CA MET A 48 14.89 -5.35 13.34
C MET A 48 15.82 -5.95 14.39
N VAL A 49 15.38 -7.07 14.96
CA VAL A 49 16.14 -7.88 15.91
C VAL A 49 16.52 -9.20 15.26
N GLN A 50 17.78 -9.60 15.45
CA GLN A 50 18.31 -10.89 15.02
C GLN A 50 18.19 -11.88 16.16
N ARG A 51 17.56 -13.02 15.91
CA ARG A 51 17.48 -14.10 16.88
C ARG A 51 18.89 -14.60 17.23
N LYS A 52 19.11 -14.95 18.49
CA LYS A 52 20.34 -15.65 18.90
C LYS A 52 20.48 -16.99 18.18
N ASP A 53 19.43 -17.79 18.27
CA ASP A 53 19.36 -19.13 17.71
C ASP A 53 18.19 -19.22 16.73
N SER A 54 18.41 -19.95 15.63
CA SER A 54 17.40 -20.18 14.61
C SER A 54 16.21 -20.95 15.17
N LEU A 55 15.02 -20.73 14.59
CA LEU A 55 13.81 -21.43 15.04
C LEU A 55 13.99 -22.95 14.96
N SER A 56 14.66 -23.42 13.91
CA SER A 56 14.96 -24.84 13.71
C SER A 56 15.92 -25.41 14.73
N TYR A 57 16.98 -24.68 15.09
CA TYR A 57 17.93 -25.10 16.12
C TYR A 57 17.27 -25.17 17.50
N VAL A 58 16.52 -24.13 17.88
CA VAL A 58 15.76 -24.09 19.14
C VAL A 58 14.82 -25.29 19.25
N GLU A 59 14.07 -25.59 18.18
CA GLU A 59 13.11 -26.69 18.18
C GLU A 59 13.82 -28.06 18.28
N PHE A 60 14.96 -28.19 17.61
CA PHE A 60 15.80 -29.38 17.66
C PHE A 60 16.42 -29.62 19.03
N ILE A 61 17.09 -28.63 19.63
CA ILE A 61 17.71 -28.78 20.96
C ILE A 61 16.68 -29.15 22.03
N ARG A 62 15.46 -28.62 21.92
CA ARG A 62 14.32 -28.94 22.81
C ARG A 62 13.64 -30.29 22.52
N GLY A 63 14.16 -31.05 21.56
CA GLY A 63 13.68 -32.38 21.22
C GLY A 63 12.26 -32.42 20.68
N LYS A 64 11.74 -31.33 20.08
CA LYS A 64 10.34 -31.24 19.60
C LYS A 64 10.16 -31.82 18.20
N TYR A 65 10.73 -32.99 17.96
CA TYR A 65 10.64 -33.70 16.68
C TYR A 65 10.35 -35.19 16.90
N ASN A 66 9.89 -35.84 15.84
CA ASN A 66 9.73 -37.28 15.79
C ASN A 66 10.86 -37.89 14.97
N LEU A 67 11.63 -38.80 15.56
CA LEU A 67 12.70 -39.53 14.89
C LEU A 67 12.21 -40.29 13.64
N GLN A 68 10.97 -40.77 13.63
CA GLN A 68 10.41 -41.45 12.45
C GLN A 68 10.13 -40.50 11.28
N ASN A 69 10.14 -39.18 11.49
CA ASN A 69 9.85 -38.19 10.46
C ASN A 69 11.13 -37.61 9.86
N ARG A 70 11.79 -38.41 8.98
CA ARG A 70 13.00 -38.00 8.26
C ARG A 70 12.85 -36.65 7.55
N GLY A 71 11.73 -36.45 6.84
CA GLY A 71 11.50 -35.22 6.07
C GLY A 71 11.42 -33.97 6.96
N TYR A 72 10.90 -34.09 8.18
CA TYR A 72 10.90 -32.99 9.14
C TYR A 72 12.29 -32.65 9.65
N LEU A 73 13.05 -33.67 10.05
CA LEU A 73 14.43 -33.49 10.51
C LEU A 73 15.31 -32.82 9.47
N LEU A 74 15.24 -33.27 8.21
CA LEU A 74 16.01 -32.65 7.12
C LEU A 74 15.61 -31.18 6.89
N ARG A 75 14.33 -30.83 7.05
CA ARG A 75 13.87 -29.42 6.99
C ARG A 75 14.44 -28.59 8.14
N LEU A 76 14.47 -29.11 9.36
CA LEU A 76 15.08 -28.42 10.50
C LEU A 76 16.56 -28.15 10.20
N PHE A 77 17.34 -29.18 9.84
CA PHE A 77 18.77 -29.04 9.58
C PHE A 77 19.10 -28.14 8.38
N GLY A 78 18.28 -28.15 7.34
CA GLY A 78 18.44 -27.26 6.18
C GLY A 78 18.19 -25.78 6.50
N ALA A 79 17.40 -25.49 7.54
CA ALA A 79 17.05 -24.13 7.96
C ALA A 79 17.94 -23.59 9.11
N MET A 80 18.90 -24.38 9.59
CA MET A 80 19.90 -23.97 10.58
C MET A 80 21.09 -23.25 9.93
N THR A 81 21.77 -22.41 10.71
CA THR A 81 23.00 -21.73 10.27
C THR A 81 24.19 -22.69 10.21
N ARG A 82 25.26 -22.30 9.49
CA ARG A 82 26.51 -23.08 9.46
C ARG A 82 27.11 -23.31 10.85
N ASP A 83 27.07 -22.29 11.70
CA ASP A 83 27.60 -22.35 13.07
C ASP A 83 26.81 -23.34 13.93
N GLU A 84 25.48 -23.29 13.88
CA GLU A 84 24.61 -24.22 14.58
C GLU A 84 24.87 -25.67 14.17
N ARG A 85 25.01 -25.93 12.86
CA ARG A 85 25.30 -27.27 12.35
C ARG A 85 26.69 -27.76 12.76
N ARG A 86 27.68 -26.87 12.79
CA ARG A 86 29.02 -27.19 13.31
C ARG A 86 28.91 -27.60 14.78
N LYS A 87 28.22 -26.82 15.62
CA LYS A 87 28.02 -27.15 17.04
C LYS A 87 27.37 -28.53 17.21
N LEU A 88 26.31 -28.82 16.45
CA LEU A 88 25.65 -30.14 16.49
C LEU A 88 26.58 -31.29 16.14
N ALA A 89 27.54 -31.09 15.23
CA ALA A 89 28.51 -32.09 14.82
C ALA A 89 29.65 -32.29 15.83
N THR A 90 30.06 -31.23 16.54
CA THR A 90 31.28 -31.23 17.35
C THR A 90 31.06 -31.28 18.86
N GLU A 91 29.97 -30.73 19.38
CA GLU A 91 29.76 -30.54 20.82
C GLU A 91 28.94 -31.70 21.43
N ALA A 92 29.03 -31.89 22.75
CA ALA A 92 28.18 -32.81 23.48
C ALA A 92 26.79 -32.20 23.74
N PHE A 93 25.77 -33.03 23.98
CA PHE A 93 24.40 -32.51 24.18
C PHE A 93 24.30 -31.58 25.39
N GLU A 94 25.07 -31.86 26.44
CA GLU A 94 25.17 -31.05 27.65
C GLU A 94 25.60 -29.62 27.30
N ASP A 95 26.65 -29.48 26.50
CA ASP A 95 27.20 -28.18 26.09
C ASP A 95 26.19 -27.42 25.23
N LEU A 96 25.55 -28.11 24.28
CA LEU A 96 24.50 -27.54 23.43
C LEU A 96 23.32 -27.02 24.27
N TRP A 97 22.89 -27.80 25.27
CA TRP A 97 21.78 -27.44 26.15
C TRP A 97 22.14 -26.28 27.09
N HIS A 98 23.34 -26.29 27.67
CA HIS A 98 23.84 -25.21 28.51
C HIS A 98 24.00 -23.90 27.73
N GLY A 99 24.58 -23.96 26.52
CA GLY A 99 24.72 -22.82 25.62
C GLY A 99 23.38 -22.22 25.18
N PHE A 100 22.34 -23.05 25.04
CA PHE A 100 20.99 -22.61 24.71
C PHE A 100 20.36 -21.75 25.83
N TRP A 101 20.36 -22.23 27.09
CA TRP A 101 19.67 -21.55 28.19
C TRP A 101 20.47 -20.46 28.94
N GLN A 102 21.80 -20.47 28.85
CA GLN A 102 22.70 -19.49 29.51
C GLN A 102 22.40 -19.23 31.00
N SER A 103 21.84 -20.21 31.72
CA SER A 103 21.47 -20.10 33.13
C SER A 103 21.28 -21.49 33.77
N ASP A 104 21.49 -21.58 35.09
CA ASP A 104 21.38 -22.82 35.87
C ASP A 104 19.93 -23.24 36.18
N HIS A 105 19.00 -23.06 35.24
CA HIS A 105 17.59 -23.47 35.37
C HIS A 105 17.37 -24.99 35.21
N HIS A 106 18.41 -25.81 35.39
CA HIS A 106 18.40 -27.27 35.24
C HIS A 106 17.17 -27.93 35.89
N ARG A 107 16.76 -27.48 37.08
CA ARG A 107 15.66 -28.10 37.84
C ARG A 107 14.27 -27.93 37.23
N SER A 108 14.00 -26.84 36.51
CA SER A 108 12.65 -26.56 35.98
C SER A 108 12.34 -27.33 34.69
N TYR A 109 13.36 -27.84 34.01
CA TYR A 109 13.24 -28.51 32.71
C TYR A 109 13.86 -29.91 32.66
N MET A 110 14.21 -30.52 33.80
CA MET A 110 14.86 -31.86 33.87
C MET A 110 14.21 -32.91 32.96
N ARG A 111 12.87 -32.98 32.96
CA ARG A 111 12.14 -33.94 32.13
C ARG A 111 12.25 -33.64 30.62
N GLU A 112 12.28 -32.37 30.24
CA GLU A 112 12.47 -31.96 28.83
C GLU A 112 13.92 -32.21 28.41
N TYR A 113 14.88 -31.94 29.28
CA TYR A 113 16.29 -32.24 29.09
C TYR A 113 16.52 -33.73 28.83
N GLU A 114 16.06 -34.61 29.72
CA GLU A 114 16.25 -36.06 29.58
C GLU A 114 15.64 -36.61 28.28
N GLN A 115 14.43 -36.16 27.92
CA GLN A 115 13.78 -36.56 26.66
C GLN A 115 14.54 -36.07 25.43
N SER A 116 15.03 -34.83 25.47
CA SER A 116 15.76 -34.22 24.36
C SER A 116 17.12 -34.89 24.18
N ARG A 117 17.83 -35.14 25.29
CA ARG A 117 19.10 -35.87 25.31
C ARG A 117 18.94 -37.26 24.73
N SER A 118 17.96 -38.04 25.21
CA SER A 118 17.72 -39.40 24.72
C SER A 118 17.45 -39.44 23.21
N ARG A 119 16.66 -38.49 22.68
CA ARG A 119 16.41 -38.38 21.24
C ARG A 119 17.65 -37.98 20.45
N TYR A 120 18.41 -37.02 20.96
CA TYR A 120 19.65 -36.55 20.34
C TYR A 120 20.68 -37.67 20.28
N GLU A 121 20.92 -38.39 21.39
CA GLU A 121 21.88 -39.49 21.45
C GLU A 121 21.48 -40.65 20.54
N LEU A 122 20.19 -40.97 20.43
CA LEU A 122 19.71 -41.97 19.48
C LEU A 122 19.92 -41.54 18.02
N LEU A 123 19.68 -40.27 17.70
CA LEU A 123 19.98 -39.74 16.36
C LEU A 123 21.50 -39.72 16.10
N ARG A 124 22.32 -39.37 17.08
CA ARG A 124 23.78 -39.31 16.97
C ARG A 124 24.40 -40.69 16.78
N SER A 125 23.98 -41.68 17.57
CA SER A 125 24.42 -43.08 17.45
C SER A 125 23.89 -43.78 16.19
N GLY A 126 22.77 -43.28 15.64
CA GLY A 126 22.16 -43.79 14.42
C GLY A 126 21.14 -44.90 14.67
N TYR A 127 20.15 -44.99 13.79
CA TYR A 127 19.08 -45.97 13.83
C TYR A 127 18.57 -46.27 12.43
N TYR A 128 17.73 -47.30 12.32
CA TYR A 128 17.11 -47.67 11.05
C TYR A 128 15.69 -47.11 10.96
N LEU A 129 15.42 -46.39 9.88
CA LEU A 129 14.07 -45.96 9.50
C LEU A 129 13.43 -47.00 8.60
N ARG A 130 12.17 -47.30 8.86
CA ARG A 130 11.39 -48.21 8.01
C ARG A 130 10.57 -47.42 7.00
N ALA A 131 10.79 -47.67 5.72
CA ALA A 131 9.99 -47.09 4.65
C ALA A 131 8.52 -47.54 4.78
N PRO A 132 7.53 -46.62 4.74
CA PRO A 132 6.11 -46.95 4.95
C PRO A 132 5.57 -48.00 3.97
N TYR A 133 6.01 -47.94 2.71
CA TYR A 133 5.49 -48.77 1.62
C TYR A 133 6.32 -50.01 1.34
N THR A 134 7.65 -49.85 1.23
CA THR A 134 8.56 -50.95 0.84
C THR A 134 9.03 -51.77 2.03
N LYS A 135 8.79 -51.30 3.27
CA LYS A 135 9.28 -51.88 4.52
C LYS A 135 10.82 -51.98 4.60
N ALA A 136 11.54 -51.41 3.63
CA ALA A 136 13.00 -51.35 3.61
C ALA A 136 13.52 -50.57 4.82
N LEU A 137 14.65 -51.03 5.37
CA LEU A 137 15.34 -50.36 6.46
C LEU A 137 16.45 -49.50 5.87
N THR A 138 16.37 -48.19 6.11
CA THR A 138 17.39 -47.23 5.70
C THR A 138 18.12 -46.72 6.94
N PRO A 139 19.46 -46.77 6.99
CA PRO A 139 20.21 -46.19 8.09
C PRO A 139 20.01 -44.66 8.11
N PHE A 140 19.89 -44.10 9.30
CA PHE A 140 19.76 -42.67 9.51
C PHE A 140 20.45 -42.26 10.81
N SER A 141 21.24 -41.20 10.75
CA SER A 141 21.98 -40.65 11.87
C SER A 141 22.06 -39.13 11.74
N LEU A 142 22.57 -38.46 12.78
CA LEU A 142 22.84 -37.02 12.74
C LEU A 142 23.81 -36.68 11.61
N GLU A 143 24.89 -37.43 11.46
CA GLU A 143 25.88 -37.28 10.39
C GLU A 143 25.22 -37.39 9.01
N ILE A 144 24.46 -38.47 8.76
CA ILE A 144 23.73 -38.65 7.49
C ILE A 144 22.77 -37.48 7.24
N ALA A 145 22.07 -36.99 8.26
CA ALA A 145 21.11 -35.90 8.12
C ALA A 145 21.79 -34.57 7.79
N LEU A 146 22.93 -34.29 8.41
CA LEU A 146 23.75 -33.12 8.11
C LEU A 146 24.37 -33.23 6.71
N ASP A 147 24.92 -34.37 6.31
CA ASP A 147 25.50 -34.53 4.97
C ASP A 147 24.45 -34.48 3.86
N SER A 148 23.22 -34.93 4.15
CA SER A 148 22.10 -34.90 3.21
C SER A 148 21.46 -33.52 3.03
N THR A 149 21.94 -32.50 3.76
CA THR A 149 21.38 -31.14 3.73
C THR A 149 22.48 -30.10 3.55
N SER A 150 22.22 -29.05 2.77
CA SER A 150 23.13 -27.92 2.61
C SER A 150 22.60 -26.72 3.37
N SER A 151 23.43 -26.09 4.20
CA SER A 151 23.11 -24.82 4.90
C SER A 151 23.37 -23.59 4.02
N SER A 152 23.50 -23.76 2.71
CA SER A 152 23.92 -22.72 1.77
C SER A 152 22.95 -21.54 1.67
N THR A 153 21.77 -21.64 2.30
CA THR A 153 20.73 -20.59 2.24
C THR A 153 20.78 -19.61 3.41
N HIS A 154 21.44 -19.93 4.54
CA HIS A 154 21.39 -19.09 5.74
C HIS A 154 22.75 -19.01 6.45
N GLU A 155 23.49 -17.92 6.18
CA GLU A 155 24.68 -17.57 6.97
C GLU A 155 24.31 -17.10 8.39
N ASP A 156 23.16 -16.46 8.53
CA ASP A 156 22.70 -15.80 9.75
C ASP A 156 21.34 -16.31 10.25
N CYS A 157 21.11 -16.17 11.55
CA CYS A 157 19.81 -16.38 12.18
C CYS A 157 18.78 -15.36 11.68
N GLU A 158 17.50 -15.71 11.78
CA GLU A 158 16.39 -14.90 11.29
C GLU A 158 16.39 -13.49 11.90
N PHE A 159 16.19 -12.49 11.05
CA PHE A 159 15.75 -11.18 11.48
C PHE A 159 14.21 -11.14 11.54
N GLY A 160 13.69 -10.42 12.52
CA GLY A 160 12.27 -10.16 12.68
C GLY A 160 12.02 -8.83 13.38
N PHE A 161 10.75 -8.55 13.61
CA PHE A 161 10.32 -7.45 14.46
C PHE A 161 10.12 -7.96 15.88
N PRO A 162 10.45 -7.15 16.90
CA PRO A 162 10.35 -7.55 18.31
C PRO A 162 8.88 -7.83 18.69
N LYS A 163 8.64 -8.98 19.33
CA LYS A 163 7.29 -9.45 19.67
C LYS A 163 7.31 -10.68 20.59
N GLY A 164 6.38 -10.68 21.53
CA GLY A 164 6.17 -11.83 22.41
C GLY A 164 4.73 -12.02 22.87
N ARG A 165 4.57 -12.71 24.00
CA ARG A 165 3.28 -13.23 24.44
C ARG A 165 2.70 -12.36 25.53
N MET A 166 1.39 -12.18 25.47
CA MET A 166 0.65 -11.37 26.44
C MET A 166 0.62 -12.05 27.81
N ASN A 167 1.00 -11.31 28.85
CA ASN A 167 0.90 -11.73 30.23
C ASN A 167 -0.55 -11.58 30.75
N ALA A 168 -0.86 -12.25 31.85
CA ALA A 168 -2.18 -12.14 32.47
C ALA A 168 -2.42 -10.69 32.96
N GLY A 169 -3.52 -10.08 32.51
CA GLY A 169 -3.90 -8.70 32.87
C GLY A 169 -3.27 -7.60 32.00
N GLU A 170 -2.48 -7.97 31.00
CA GLU A 170 -1.85 -7.05 30.05
C GLU A 170 -2.77 -6.79 28.84
N THR A 171 -2.78 -5.56 28.31
CA THR A 171 -3.43 -5.25 27.01
C THR A 171 -2.49 -5.55 25.84
N GLU A 172 -3.04 -5.73 24.63
CA GLU A 172 -2.24 -5.98 23.41
C GLU A 172 -1.13 -4.92 23.20
N VAL A 173 -1.45 -3.65 23.44
CA VAL A 173 -0.51 -2.53 23.30
C VAL A 173 0.56 -2.55 24.40
N GLN A 174 0.17 -2.81 25.65
CA GLN A 174 1.15 -2.93 26.75
C GLN A 174 2.13 -4.08 26.51
N CYS A 175 1.64 -5.22 26.05
CA CYS A 175 2.47 -6.35 25.65
C CYS A 175 3.43 -5.95 24.54
N SER A 176 2.93 -5.29 23.49
CA SER A 176 3.76 -4.85 22.36
C SER A 176 4.89 -3.91 22.80
N LEU A 177 4.60 -2.96 23.70
CA LEU A 177 5.58 -2.01 24.23
C LEU A 177 6.63 -2.69 25.12
N ARG A 178 6.21 -3.60 26.00
CA ARG A 178 7.10 -4.35 26.89
C ARG A 178 8.06 -5.24 26.07
N GLU A 179 7.53 -6.04 25.15
CA GLU A 179 8.32 -6.94 24.31
C GLU A 179 9.27 -6.16 23.39
N PHE A 180 8.84 -5.00 22.89
CA PHE A 180 9.72 -4.09 22.16
C PHE A 180 10.90 -3.61 23.01
N GLU A 181 10.65 -3.15 24.23
CA GLU A 181 11.69 -2.68 25.14
C GLU A 181 12.63 -3.82 25.58
N GLU A 182 12.10 -4.99 25.89
CA GLU A 182 12.89 -6.19 26.23
C GLU A 182 13.81 -6.62 25.07
N GLU A 183 13.28 -6.76 23.86
CA GLU A 183 14.09 -7.26 22.72
C GLU A 183 15.02 -6.19 22.13
N THR A 184 14.65 -4.91 22.15
CA THR A 184 15.42 -3.83 21.50
C THR A 184 16.26 -2.99 22.46
N GLY A 185 15.86 -2.89 23.73
CA GLY A 185 16.42 -1.97 24.71
C GLY A 185 16.02 -0.50 24.48
N VAL A 186 15.21 -0.21 23.47
CA VAL A 186 14.68 1.13 23.22
C VAL A 186 13.54 1.35 24.23
N PRO A 187 13.61 2.40 25.08
CA PRO A 187 12.54 2.69 26.03
C PRO A 187 11.21 2.88 25.31
N SER A 188 10.15 2.27 25.84
CA SER A 188 8.79 2.46 25.31
C SER A 188 8.32 3.92 25.36
N THR A 189 8.92 4.75 26.22
CA THR A 189 8.69 6.20 26.29
C THR A 189 9.29 7.00 25.14
N ASP A 190 10.24 6.43 24.40
CA ASP A 190 10.93 7.08 23.29
C ASP A 190 10.25 6.81 21.94
N ILE A 191 9.11 6.14 21.94
CA ILE A 191 8.36 5.78 20.73
C ILE A 191 6.92 6.26 20.81
N ARG A 192 6.39 6.67 19.66
CA ARG A 192 5.01 7.14 19.51
C ARG A 192 4.26 6.22 18.55
N LEU A 193 3.20 5.59 19.06
CA LEU A 193 2.34 4.76 18.22
C LEU A 193 1.65 5.61 17.14
N VAL A 194 1.67 5.12 15.90
CA VAL A 194 0.96 5.73 14.78
C VAL A 194 -0.51 5.36 14.86
N PRO A 195 -1.44 6.33 14.91
CA PRO A 195 -2.88 6.05 14.91
C PRO A 195 -3.29 5.20 13.71
N GLY A 196 -4.03 4.11 13.94
CA GLY A 196 -4.46 3.19 12.87
C GLY A 196 -3.37 2.27 12.32
N GLY A 197 -2.13 2.36 12.81
CA GLY A 197 -1.01 1.51 12.37
C GLY A 197 -1.02 0.12 13.00
N ARG A 198 -2.10 -0.65 12.84
CA ARG A 198 -2.19 -2.05 13.33
C ARG A 198 -2.18 -3.01 12.16
N PHE A 199 -1.25 -3.96 12.17
CA PHE A 199 -1.05 -4.93 11.09
C PHE A 199 -1.05 -6.35 11.65
N GLU A 200 -1.56 -7.33 10.90
CA GLU A 200 -1.60 -8.72 11.34
C GLU A 200 -1.09 -9.71 10.29
N GLU A 201 -0.33 -10.71 10.74
CA GLU A 201 0.08 -11.86 9.92
C GLU A 201 -0.47 -13.13 10.55
N VAL A 202 -0.98 -14.05 9.73
CA VAL A 202 -1.45 -15.37 10.15
C VAL A 202 -0.83 -16.41 9.23
N PHE A 203 -0.08 -17.36 9.80
CA PHE A 203 0.62 -18.38 9.03
C PHE A 203 0.67 -19.72 9.77
N VAL A 204 1.05 -20.79 9.06
CA VAL A 204 1.29 -22.13 9.65
C VAL A 204 2.79 -22.36 9.75
N GLY A 205 3.29 -22.55 10.96
CA GLY A 205 4.71 -22.82 11.21
C GLY A 205 5.15 -24.20 10.71
N SER A 206 6.46 -24.43 10.68
CA SER A 206 7.07 -25.72 10.30
C SER A 206 6.51 -26.90 11.12
N ASN A 207 6.21 -26.66 12.39
CA ASN A 207 5.62 -27.59 13.34
C ASN A 207 4.09 -27.81 13.18
N GLN A 208 3.48 -27.30 12.09
CA GLN A 208 2.05 -27.39 11.79
C GLN A 208 1.13 -26.62 12.74
N VAL A 209 1.69 -25.73 13.57
CA VAL A 209 0.91 -24.86 14.45
C VAL A 209 0.57 -23.57 13.72
N ARG A 210 -0.68 -23.09 13.89
CA ARG A 210 -1.11 -21.79 13.39
C ARG A 210 -0.63 -20.68 14.32
N TYR A 211 0.00 -19.66 13.77
CA TYR A 211 0.48 -18.48 14.47
C TYR A 211 -0.25 -17.25 13.97
N ARG A 212 -0.46 -16.30 14.88
CA ARG A 212 -0.99 -14.97 14.59
C ARG A 212 -0.09 -13.94 15.25
N HIS A 213 0.49 -13.03 14.48
CA HIS A 213 1.21 -11.91 15.07
C HIS A 213 0.50 -10.60 14.74
N ILE A 214 0.40 -9.74 15.74
CA ILE A 214 -0.16 -8.39 15.60
C ILE A 214 0.95 -7.40 15.90
N TYR A 215 1.18 -6.48 14.97
CA TYR A 215 2.18 -5.43 15.09
C TYR A 215 1.51 -4.06 15.12
N TYR A 216 2.02 -3.19 15.98
CA TYR A 216 1.70 -1.77 15.97
C TYR A 216 2.87 -0.98 15.37
N LEU A 217 2.57 -0.05 14.47
CA LEU A 217 3.54 0.85 13.89
C LEU A 217 3.82 1.98 14.87
N ALA A 218 5.10 2.26 15.11
CA ALA A 218 5.56 3.32 15.98
C ALA A 218 6.66 4.14 15.31
N GLU A 219 6.72 5.43 15.63
CA GLU A 219 7.81 6.32 15.27
C GLU A 219 8.71 6.55 16.48
N LEU A 220 10.02 6.41 16.29
CA LEU A 220 11.02 6.78 17.29
C LEU A 220 11.08 8.31 17.41
N ASP A 221 11.01 8.82 18.64
CA ASP A 221 11.15 10.24 18.90
C ASP A 221 12.55 10.73 18.49
N GLU A 222 12.60 11.89 17.81
CA GLU A 222 13.84 12.48 17.30
C GLU A 222 14.87 12.77 18.41
N GLY A 223 14.40 13.00 19.64
CA GLY A 223 15.24 13.23 20.82
C GLY A 223 15.82 11.97 21.46
N SER A 224 15.43 10.77 21.00
CA SER A 224 15.94 9.53 21.57
C SER A 224 17.42 9.34 21.27
N ALA A 225 18.18 8.83 22.26
CA ALA A 225 19.58 8.45 22.06
C ALA A 225 19.74 7.40 20.93
N TRP A 226 18.72 6.58 20.71
CA TRP A 226 18.66 5.54 19.69
C TRP A 226 18.55 6.09 18.26
N HIS A 227 18.21 7.37 18.11
CA HIS A 227 18.15 8.02 16.80
C HIS A 227 19.54 8.18 16.16
N SER A 228 20.61 8.18 16.97
CA SER A 228 22.00 8.37 16.52
C SER A 228 22.72 7.09 16.10
N GLN A 229 22.11 5.91 16.28
CA GLN A 229 22.73 4.63 15.95
C GLN A 229 23.00 4.47 14.45
N PRO A 230 24.09 3.81 14.01
CA PRO A 230 24.42 3.64 12.60
C PRO A 230 23.35 2.85 11.83
N SER A 231 23.11 3.27 10.60
CA SER A 231 22.18 2.63 9.67
C SER A 231 22.83 1.48 8.90
N GLY A 232 22.05 0.44 8.59
CA GLY A 232 22.48 -0.69 7.78
C GLY A 232 23.45 -1.66 8.48
N VAL A 233 23.85 -1.35 9.71
CA VAL A 233 24.74 -2.16 10.54
C VAL A 233 23.92 -2.81 11.66
N HIS A 234 24.09 -4.12 11.85
CA HIS A 234 23.56 -4.78 13.03
C HIS A 234 24.57 -4.68 14.17
N LEU A 235 24.13 -4.15 15.30
CA LEU A 235 24.92 -3.97 16.51
C LEU A 235 24.72 -5.19 17.39
N PRO A 236 25.80 -5.83 17.86
CA PRO A 236 25.69 -6.94 18.79
C PRO A 236 25.06 -6.44 20.10
N VAL A 237 24.12 -7.22 20.62
CA VAL A 237 23.57 -6.97 21.95
C VAL A 237 24.62 -7.36 22.98
N THR A 238 24.88 -6.49 23.95
CA THR A 238 25.85 -6.75 25.03
C THR A 238 25.20 -7.07 26.37
N ASP A 239 23.89 -6.78 26.50
CA ASP A 239 23.14 -7.05 27.72
C ASP A 239 22.93 -8.58 27.91
N PRO A 240 23.37 -9.17 29.04
CA PRO A 240 23.28 -10.61 29.27
C PRO A 240 21.85 -11.18 29.34
N VAL A 241 20.85 -10.36 29.69
CA VAL A 241 19.46 -10.81 29.77
C VAL A 241 18.89 -10.90 28.36
N ARG A 242 19.10 -9.86 27.55
CA ARG A 242 18.64 -9.80 26.16
C ARG A 242 19.35 -10.79 25.25
N LEU A 243 20.63 -11.05 25.51
CA LEU A 243 21.42 -12.06 24.80
C LEU A 243 20.83 -13.47 24.89
N ARG A 244 19.89 -13.74 25.80
CA ARG A 244 19.17 -15.01 25.85
C ARG A 244 18.30 -15.23 24.62
N GLU A 245 17.84 -14.16 23.97
CA GLU A 245 16.88 -14.25 22.86
C GLU A 245 17.35 -13.52 21.59
N VAL A 246 18.02 -12.38 21.74
CA VAL A 246 18.44 -11.49 20.65
C VAL A 246 19.95 -11.37 20.64
N LYS A 247 20.57 -11.65 19.48
CA LYS A 247 22.02 -11.52 19.29
C LYS A 247 22.43 -10.15 18.77
N ALA A 248 21.60 -9.54 17.93
CA ALA A 248 21.90 -8.24 17.34
C ALA A 248 20.63 -7.44 17.04
N ILE A 249 20.80 -6.13 16.93
CA ILE A 249 19.75 -5.17 16.57
C ILE A 249 20.26 -4.28 15.44
N GLY A 250 19.42 -3.92 14.48
CA GLY A 250 19.84 -3.02 13.40
C GLY A 250 18.71 -2.19 12.86
N TRP A 251 19.06 -1.01 12.35
CA TRP A 251 18.16 -0.11 11.64
C TRP A 251 18.36 -0.28 10.13
N PHE A 252 17.28 -0.57 9.41
CA PHE A 252 17.35 -0.94 7.99
C PHE A 252 16.31 -0.17 7.18
N CYS A 253 16.66 0.26 5.96
CA CYS A 253 15.67 0.75 5.01
C CYS A 253 14.72 -0.38 4.57
N ALA A 254 13.59 -0.02 3.97
CA ALA A 254 12.56 -0.99 3.61
C ALA A 254 13.06 -2.14 2.71
N ASP A 255 13.87 -1.83 1.68
CA ASP A 255 14.47 -2.86 0.81
C ASP A 255 15.37 -3.82 1.60
N ALA A 256 16.15 -3.27 2.53
CA ALA A 256 17.05 -4.04 3.39
C ALA A 256 16.30 -4.89 4.42
N VAL A 257 15.10 -4.48 4.85
CA VAL A 257 14.18 -5.28 5.67
C VAL A 257 13.63 -6.45 4.86
N ILE A 258 13.07 -6.17 3.66
CA ILE A 258 12.50 -7.21 2.79
C ILE A 258 13.55 -8.27 2.44
N ALA A 259 14.79 -7.86 2.13
CA ALA A 259 15.89 -8.78 1.83
C ALA A 259 16.32 -9.64 3.03
N ARG A 260 16.05 -9.19 4.27
CA ARG A 260 16.40 -9.91 5.51
C ARG A 260 15.31 -10.84 6.01
N ILE A 261 14.05 -10.58 5.65
CA ILE A 261 12.96 -11.51 5.94
C ILE A 261 13.17 -12.75 5.06
N ARG A 262 13.34 -13.91 5.71
CA ARG A 262 13.62 -15.16 5.00
C ARG A 262 12.54 -15.46 3.95
N PRO A 263 12.90 -16.04 2.78
CA PRO A 263 11.97 -16.28 1.69
C PRO A 263 10.71 -17.07 2.01
N GLU A 264 10.77 -17.94 3.01
CA GLU A 264 9.66 -18.74 3.50
C GLU A 264 8.64 -17.96 4.34
N HIS A 265 8.97 -16.74 4.79
CA HIS A 265 8.08 -15.88 5.59
C HIS A 265 7.33 -14.86 4.70
N ALA A 266 6.53 -15.36 3.77
CA ALA A 266 5.82 -14.54 2.79
C ALA A 266 4.82 -13.57 3.44
N GLU A 267 4.09 -14.04 4.45
CA GLU A 267 3.11 -13.25 5.20
C GLU A 267 3.76 -12.06 5.91
N ARG A 268 4.98 -12.24 6.43
CA ARG A 268 5.72 -11.15 7.10
C ARG A 268 6.16 -10.07 6.12
N ARG A 269 6.58 -10.47 4.91
CA ARG A 269 6.94 -9.49 3.86
C ARG A 269 5.72 -8.71 3.39
N GLN A 270 4.59 -9.39 3.23
CA GLN A 270 3.33 -8.71 2.90
C GLN A 270 2.95 -7.72 4.00
N LEU A 271 2.92 -8.17 5.26
CA LEU A 271 2.62 -7.32 6.42
C LEU A 271 3.54 -6.10 6.48
N PHE A 272 4.84 -6.31 6.30
CA PHE A 272 5.79 -5.20 6.30
C PHE A 272 5.58 -4.27 5.10
N GLY A 273 5.27 -4.80 3.92
CA GLY A 273 4.93 -3.98 2.76
C GLY A 273 3.72 -3.08 3.02
N GLU A 274 2.68 -3.61 3.64
CA GLU A 274 1.51 -2.84 4.09
C GLU A 274 1.90 -1.78 5.13
N ALA A 275 2.76 -2.13 6.09
CA ALA A 275 3.20 -1.21 7.15
C ALA A 275 4.16 -0.11 6.66
N ALA A 276 5.03 -0.43 5.70
CA ALA A 276 6.08 0.46 5.23
C ALA A 276 5.64 1.34 4.05
N PHE A 277 4.83 0.79 3.15
CA PHE A 277 4.44 1.46 1.90
C PHE A 277 2.95 1.82 1.83
N GLY A 278 2.15 1.29 2.77
CA GLY A 278 0.70 1.34 2.74
C GLY A 278 0.11 0.22 1.87
N THR A 279 -1.16 -0.13 2.10
CA THR A 279 -1.87 -1.07 1.22
C THR A 279 -2.13 -0.39 -0.13
N PHE A 280 -1.58 -0.95 -1.22
CA PHE A 280 -2.00 -0.54 -2.56
C PHE A 280 -3.48 -0.88 -2.74
N SER A 281 -4.32 0.14 -2.78
CA SER A 281 -5.76 0.01 -2.96
C SER A 281 -6.25 1.09 -3.91
N LEU A 282 -7.13 0.71 -4.83
CA LEU A 282 -7.84 1.64 -5.71
C LEU A 282 -9.11 2.21 -5.03
N THR A 283 -9.55 1.60 -3.94
CA THR A 283 -10.75 1.98 -3.19
C THR A 283 -10.42 2.64 -1.87
N VAL A 284 -11.27 3.57 -1.44
CA VAL A 284 -11.13 4.26 -0.15
C VAL A 284 -11.88 3.46 0.92
N ASP A 285 -11.15 2.95 1.92
CA ASP A 285 -11.75 2.36 3.13
C ASP A 285 -11.86 3.43 4.23
N LEU A 286 -13.07 3.62 4.74
CA LEU A 286 -13.40 4.61 5.77
C LEU A 286 -13.53 3.97 7.16
N LYS A 287 -13.25 2.68 7.31
CA LYS A 287 -13.26 2.01 8.61
C LYS A 287 -12.20 2.61 9.53
N ARG A 288 -12.46 2.55 10.84
CA ARG A 288 -11.62 3.18 11.87
C ARG A 288 -10.24 2.51 11.97
N GLU A 289 -10.18 1.22 11.66
CA GLU A 289 -8.96 0.41 11.63
C GLU A 289 -8.11 0.62 10.38
N SER A 290 -8.64 1.29 9.34
CA SER A 290 -7.87 1.62 8.13
C SER A 290 -6.89 2.76 8.39
N ALA A 291 -5.80 2.80 7.62
CA ALA A 291 -4.80 3.84 7.74
C ALA A 291 -5.37 5.24 7.46
N GLN A 292 -5.19 6.17 8.41
CA GLN A 292 -5.80 7.49 8.43
C GLN A 292 -4.87 8.49 9.13
N GLU A 293 -4.87 9.75 8.71
CA GLU A 293 -4.03 10.79 9.29
C GLU A 293 -4.76 12.14 9.34
N SER A 294 -4.67 12.85 10.47
CA SER A 294 -5.27 14.18 10.61
C SER A 294 -4.68 15.17 9.61
N TYR A 295 -5.54 15.98 9.00
CA TYR A 295 -5.14 16.96 7.99
C TYR A 295 -4.18 18.02 8.57
N ASP A 296 -3.03 18.21 7.91
CA ASP A 296 -2.09 19.31 8.18
C ASP A 296 -2.11 20.32 7.00
N PRO A 297 -2.58 21.55 7.21
CA PRO A 297 -2.63 22.58 6.17
C PRO A 297 -1.28 22.91 5.52
N LYS A 298 -0.18 22.84 6.28
CA LYS A 298 1.17 23.15 5.76
C LYS A 298 1.62 22.08 4.78
N GLU A 299 1.43 20.82 5.15
CA GLU A 299 1.74 19.70 4.27
C GLU A 299 0.77 19.64 3.08
N GLY A 300 -0.52 19.93 3.28
CA GLY A 300 -1.49 20.08 2.18
C GLY A 300 -1.03 21.10 1.13
N LEU A 301 -0.56 22.27 1.56
CA LEU A 301 -0.02 23.29 0.64
C LEU A 301 1.24 22.79 -0.10
N ARG A 302 2.10 22.01 0.56
CA ARG A 302 3.27 21.39 -0.06
C ARG A 302 2.85 20.37 -1.12
N LEU A 303 1.88 19.50 -0.81
CA LEU A 303 1.35 18.50 -1.73
C LEU A 303 0.75 19.15 -2.98
N ARG A 304 0.02 20.25 -2.82
CA ARG A 304 -0.55 21.03 -3.94
C ARG A 304 0.51 21.50 -4.94
N ARG A 305 1.69 21.89 -4.45
CA ARG A 305 2.80 22.39 -5.29
C ARG A 305 3.51 21.32 -6.12
N LEU A 306 3.30 20.03 -5.80
CA LEU A 306 3.93 18.92 -6.54
C LEU A 306 3.26 18.63 -7.90
N ASN A 307 2.18 19.37 -8.24
CA ASN A 307 1.43 19.37 -9.50
C ASN A 307 1.54 18.10 -10.37
N THR A 308 0.95 17.01 -9.87
CA THR A 308 0.81 15.74 -10.59
C THR A 308 -0.43 15.68 -11.49
N HIS A 309 -1.16 16.80 -11.63
CA HIS A 309 -2.49 16.81 -12.23
C HIS A 309 -2.45 16.70 -13.75
N LEU A 310 -2.90 15.56 -14.26
CA LEU A 310 -3.15 15.33 -15.68
C LEU A 310 -4.65 15.15 -15.90
N GLY A 311 -5.39 16.26 -15.98
CA GLY A 311 -6.86 16.26 -15.89
C GLY A 311 -7.58 15.28 -16.84
N GLN A 312 -7.16 15.19 -18.10
CA GLN A 312 -7.72 14.23 -19.07
C GLN A 312 -7.33 12.78 -18.76
N ARG A 313 -6.12 12.54 -18.23
CA ARG A 313 -5.63 11.21 -17.83
C ARG A 313 -6.34 10.71 -16.57
N LYS A 314 -6.60 11.59 -15.61
CA LYS A 314 -7.42 11.30 -14.41
C LYS A 314 -8.80 10.78 -14.78
N LEU A 315 -9.47 11.47 -15.71
CA LEU A 315 -10.78 11.09 -16.22
C LEU A 315 -10.70 9.73 -16.92
N LEU A 316 -9.77 9.59 -17.87
CA LEU A 316 -9.54 8.36 -18.60
C LEU A 316 -9.42 7.13 -17.70
N VAL A 317 -8.49 7.15 -16.74
CA VAL A 317 -8.23 5.98 -15.90
C VAL A 317 -9.44 5.62 -15.06
N SER A 318 -10.16 6.61 -14.54
CA SER A 318 -11.40 6.39 -13.77
C SER A 318 -12.49 5.74 -14.62
N GLU A 319 -12.61 6.13 -15.89
CA GLU A 319 -13.62 5.63 -16.81
C GLU A 319 -13.28 4.25 -17.40
N VAL A 320 -12.00 3.97 -17.64
CA VAL A 320 -11.51 2.61 -17.95
C VAL A 320 -11.88 1.66 -16.81
N GLN A 321 -11.57 2.04 -15.56
CA GLN A 321 -11.95 1.24 -14.39
C GLN A 321 -13.47 1.03 -14.31
N PHE A 322 -14.26 2.08 -14.58
CA PHE A 322 -15.73 2.01 -14.57
C PHE A 322 -16.30 1.04 -15.63
N LEU A 323 -15.80 1.11 -16.87
CA LEU A 323 -16.26 0.18 -17.91
C LEU A 323 -15.75 -1.23 -17.66
N ASN A 324 -14.56 -1.40 -17.07
CA ASN A 324 -14.08 -2.70 -16.62
C ASN A 324 -14.97 -3.30 -15.54
N ASP A 325 -15.49 -2.52 -14.59
CA ASP A 325 -16.46 -3.04 -13.60
C ASP A 325 -17.76 -3.48 -14.26
N TYR A 326 -18.22 -2.69 -15.24
CA TYR A 326 -19.41 -3.04 -15.98
C TYR A 326 -19.21 -4.37 -16.70
N TYR A 327 -18.16 -4.50 -17.52
CA TYR A 327 -17.93 -5.68 -18.36
C TYR A 327 -17.39 -6.89 -17.59
N GLY A 328 -16.60 -6.67 -16.53
CA GLY A 328 -15.95 -7.68 -15.70
C GLY A 328 -16.78 -8.16 -14.50
N GLY A 329 -18.09 -7.86 -14.49
CA GLY A 329 -19.02 -8.34 -13.46
C GLY A 329 -18.98 -9.87 -13.25
N SER A 330 -19.51 -10.30 -12.09
CA SER A 330 -19.48 -11.67 -11.52
C SER A 330 -19.03 -12.79 -12.46
N ALA A 331 -18.06 -13.60 -12.02
CA ALA A 331 -17.60 -14.83 -12.70
C ALA A 331 -18.72 -15.87 -13.01
N LEU A 332 -19.96 -15.61 -12.61
CA LEU A 332 -21.17 -16.38 -12.90
C LEU A 332 -21.92 -15.89 -14.16
N ASP A 333 -21.56 -14.74 -14.72
CA ASP A 333 -22.12 -14.21 -15.97
C ASP A 333 -21.58 -15.07 -17.13
N LYS A 334 -22.32 -16.14 -17.48
CA LYS A 334 -21.95 -17.06 -18.56
C LYS A 334 -22.06 -16.45 -19.97
N GLU A 335 -22.76 -15.31 -20.08
CA GLU A 335 -23.06 -14.65 -21.35
C GLU A 335 -22.33 -13.28 -21.45
N PRO A 336 -21.84 -12.90 -22.64
CA PRO A 336 -21.27 -11.58 -22.87
C PRO A 336 -22.24 -10.45 -22.49
N LYS A 337 -21.73 -9.41 -21.84
CA LYS A 337 -22.57 -8.25 -21.49
C LYS A 337 -22.86 -7.42 -22.74
N ALA A 338 -24.11 -6.99 -22.87
CA ALA A 338 -24.52 -6.10 -23.95
C ALA A 338 -23.79 -4.75 -23.89
N HIS A 339 -23.45 -4.19 -25.05
CA HIS A 339 -22.74 -2.91 -25.10
C HIS A 339 -23.64 -1.74 -24.65
N PRO A 340 -23.21 -0.93 -23.67
CA PRO A 340 -24.03 0.08 -23.04
C PRO A 340 -24.13 1.37 -23.86
N VAL A 341 -25.15 2.17 -23.54
CA VAL A 341 -25.18 3.61 -23.83
C VAL A 341 -24.76 4.35 -22.56
N VAL A 342 -23.73 5.19 -22.64
CA VAL A 342 -23.23 6.00 -21.53
C VAL A 342 -23.73 7.43 -21.68
N VAL A 343 -24.49 7.92 -20.70
CA VAL A 343 -24.82 9.34 -20.58
C VAL A 343 -23.74 9.99 -19.71
N TYR A 344 -23.00 10.93 -20.29
CA TYR A 344 -21.91 11.63 -19.59
C TYR A 344 -22.27 13.12 -19.48
N VAL A 345 -22.47 13.59 -18.24
CA VAL A 345 -22.65 15.02 -17.91
C VAL A 345 -21.35 15.64 -17.38
N GLY A 346 -20.99 16.81 -17.91
CA GLY A 346 -19.72 17.47 -17.60
C GLY A 346 -18.54 16.85 -18.36
N ALA A 347 -18.76 16.52 -19.64
CA ALA A 347 -17.84 15.72 -20.44
C ALA A 347 -16.83 16.54 -21.27
N ALA A 348 -16.98 17.86 -21.40
CA ALA A 348 -16.08 18.67 -22.23
C ALA A 348 -14.73 18.95 -21.53
N PRO A 349 -13.63 19.12 -22.28
CA PRO A 349 -13.53 19.01 -23.75
C PRO A 349 -13.59 17.57 -24.28
N GLY A 350 -13.48 16.55 -23.41
CA GLY A 350 -13.71 15.14 -23.77
C GLY A 350 -12.63 14.50 -24.63
N THR A 351 -11.43 15.08 -24.72
CA THR A 351 -10.36 14.56 -25.58
C THR A 351 -9.98 13.10 -25.29
N HIS A 352 -9.95 12.70 -24.02
CA HIS A 352 -9.68 11.31 -23.62
C HIS A 352 -10.71 10.30 -24.14
N LEU A 353 -11.93 10.72 -24.49
CA LEU A 353 -12.97 9.84 -25.01
C LEU A 353 -12.60 9.25 -26.39
N LEU A 354 -11.71 9.92 -27.13
CA LEU A 354 -11.14 9.34 -28.35
C LEU A 354 -10.33 8.07 -28.06
N PHE A 355 -9.65 8.01 -26.90
CA PHE A 355 -8.96 6.79 -26.46
C PHE A 355 -9.96 5.75 -25.95
N MET A 356 -10.99 6.19 -25.22
CA MET A 356 -12.08 5.30 -24.79
C MET A 356 -12.75 4.60 -25.97
N ARG A 357 -12.93 5.28 -27.10
CA ARG A 357 -13.44 4.67 -28.34
C ARG A 357 -12.53 3.57 -28.88
N LEU A 358 -11.21 3.65 -28.71
CA LEU A 358 -10.29 2.61 -29.18
C LEU A 358 -10.38 1.35 -28.32
N LEU A 359 -10.55 1.50 -27.01
CA LEU A 359 -10.67 0.38 -26.08
C LEU A 359 -12.09 -0.22 -26.06
N TYR A 360 -13.11 0.62 -26.23
CA TYR A 360 -14.52 0.23 -26.13
C TYR A 360 -15.34 0.74 -27.34
N PRO A 361 -15.05 0.29 -28.57
CA PRO A 361 -15.62 0.84 -29.81
C PRO A 361 -17.13 0.72 -29.93
N GLU A 362 -17.73 -0.28 -29.27
CA GLU A 362 -19.17 -0.56 -29.31
C GLU A 362 -19.97 0.24 -28.26
N VAL A 363 -19.30 0.97 -27.37
CA VAL A 363 -19.97 1.85 -26.40
C VAL A 363 -20.43 3.11 -27.11
N SER A 364 -21.73 3.43 -26.98
CA SER A 364 -22.27 4.70 -27.47
C SER A 364 -22.32 5.72 -26.34
N TRP A 365 -22.02 6.97 -26.65
CA TRP A 365 -21.85 8.04 -25.67
C TRP A 365 -22.79 9.20 -25.99
N VAL A 366 -23.58 9.61 -25.02
CA VAL A 366 -24.41 10.82 -25.09
C VAL A 366 -23.80 11.84 -24.14
N LEU A 367 -23.15 12.86 -24.70
CA LEU A 367 -22.28 13.79 -23.98
C LEU A 367 -22.96 15.14 -23.82
N TYR A 368 -23.04 15.64 -22.57
CA TYR A 368 -23.59 16.95 -22.23
C TYR A 368 -22.54 17.81 -21.53
N ASP A 369 -22.35 19.03 -22.03
CA ASP A 369 -21.54 20.05 -21.37
C ASP A 369 -21.87 21.46 -21.92
N GLY A 370 -21.75 22.48 -21.08
CA GLY A 370 -21.87 23.87 -21.52
C GLY A 370 -20.64 24.35 -22.32
N ALA A 371 -19.47 23.76 -22.07
CA ALA A 371 -18.23 24.10 -22.74
C ALA A 371 -18.08 23.41 -24.11
N ALA A 372 -17.13 23.88 -24.92
CA ALA A 372 -16.86 23.33 -26.25
C ALA A 372 -16.19 21.96 -26.17
N PHE A 373 -16.69 21.00 -26.96
CA PHE A 373 -16.07 19.68 -27.13
C PHE A 373 -14.89 19.72 -28.09
N ASP A 374 -13.94 18.80 -27.91
CA ASP A 374 -12.89 18.51 -28.87
C ASP A 374 -13.50 18.20 -30.24
N SER A 375 -13.12 18.97 -31.26
CA SER A 375 -13.67 18.87 -32.61
C SER A 375 -13.51 17.49 -33.23
N ARG A 376 -12.50 16.70 -32.81
CA ARG A 376 -12.25 15.35 -33.32
C ARG A 376 -13.36 14.36 -32.94
N LEU A 377 -14.10 14.59 -31.85
CA LEU A 377 -15.24 13.74 -31.46
C LEU A 377 -16.35 13.77 -32.52
N ARG A 378 -16.51 14.91 -33.23
CA ARG A 378 -17.52 15.06 -34.31
C ARG A 378 -17.25 14.17 -35.52
N ARG A 379 -16.04 13.60 -35.64
CA ARG A 379 -15.69 12.65 -36.71
C ARG A 379 -16.34 11.28 -36.53
N TYR A 380 -16.91 11.00 -35.36
CA TYR A 380 -17.51 9.70 -35.01
C TYR A 380 -18.96 9.87 -34.49
N PRO A 381 -19.89 10.39 -35.30
CA PRO A 381 -21.28 10.62 -34.89
C PRO A 381 -22.05 9.33 -34.57
N GLU A 382 -21.58 8.17 -35.01
CA GLU A 382 -22.09 6.85 -34.65
C GLU A 382 -21.75 6.45 -33.21
N THR A 383 -20.67 7.01 -32.67
CA THR A 383 -20.17 6.74 -31.31
C THR A 383 -20.57 7.84 -30.34
N PHE A 384 -20.48 9.11 -30.74
CA PHE A 384 -20.67 10.28 -29.87
C PHE A 384 -21.85 11.15 -30.32
N GLU A 385 -22.86 11.24 -29.47
CA GLU A 385 -23.93 12.23 -29.56
C GLU A 385 -23.56 13.44 -28.68
N LEU A 386 -23.27 14.59 -29.30
CA LEU A 386 -22.75 15.77 -28.60
C LEU A 386 -23.84 16.82 -28.37
N HIS A 387 -23.99 17.25 -27.12
CA HIS A 387 -24.93 18.30 -26.70
C HIS A 387 -24.19 19.44 -25.99
N ASN A 388 -24.00 20.55 -26.69
CA ASN A 388 -23.45 21.79 -26.12
C ASN A 388 -24.55 22.54 -25.34
N GLY A 389 -24.78 22.12 -24.09
CA GLY A 389 -25.77 22.69 -23.19
C GLY A 389 -25.78 21.99 -21.83
N TYR A 390 -26.41 22.63 -20.84
CA TYR A 390 -26.54 22.06 -19.51
C TYR A 390 -27.53 20.90 -19.47
N PHE A 391 -27.15 19.84 -18.76
CA PHE A 391 -28.06 18.75 -18.45
C PHE A 391 -29.02 19.17 -17.34
N THR A 392 -30.32 19.06 -17.59
CA THR A 392 -31.38 19.48 -16.65
C THR A 392 -32.34 18.32 -16.39
N ASP A 393 -33.22 18.48 -15.40
CA ASP A 393 -34.29 17.51 -15.13
C ASP A 393 -35.18 17.28 -16.37
N ALA A 394 -35.53 18.33 -17.11
CA ALA A 394 -36.31 18.21 -18.34
C ALA A 394 -35.56 17.47 -19.46
N VAL A 395 -34.24 17.70 -19.58
CA VAL A 395 -33.39 16.97 -20.54
C VAL A 395 -33.30 15.49 -20.16
N CYS A 396 -33.13 15.19 -18.87
CA CYS A 396 -33.15 13.84 -18.34
C CYS A 396 -34.46 13.12 -18.69
N ASP A 397 -35.61 13.76 -18.41
CA ASP A 397 -36.92 13.18 -18.70
C ASP A 397 -37.13 12.95 -20.21
N ALA A 398 -36.72 13.91 -21.04
CA ALA A 398 -36.80 13.79 -22.49
C ALA A 398 -35.90 12.68 -23.05
N LEU A 399 -34.70 12.51 -22.49
CA LEU A 399 -33.76 11.44 -22.85
C LEU A 399 -34.36 10.08 -22.48
N MET A 400 -34.90 9.94 -21.27
CA MET A 400 -35.51 8.69 -20.83
C MET A 400 -36.78 8.34 -21.59
N ALA A 401 -37.56 9.32 -22.06
CA ALA A 401 -38.70 9.10 -22.94
C ALA A 401 -38.31 8.59 -24.33
N LYS A 402 -37.13 9.00 -24.83
CA LYS A 402 -36.58 8.56 -26.12
C LYS A 402 -35.80 7.24 -26.03
N ALA A 403 -35.26 6.92 -24.86
CA ALA A 403 -34.42 5.76 -24.66
C ALA A 403 -35.20 4.48 -24.94
N LYS A 404 -34.83 3.79 -26.03
CA LYS A 404 -35.33 2.43 -26.31
C LYS A 404 -34.73 1.51 -25.25
N LYS A 405 -35.54 0.75 -24.52
CA LYS A 405 -35.14 -0.23 -23.46
C LYS A 405 -34.25 -1.40 -23.95
N GLN A 406 -33.56 -1.26 -25.08
CA GLN A 406 -32.83 -2.33 -25.77
C GLN A 406 -31.35 -2.40 -25.39
N ARG A 407 -30.75 -1.32 -24.87
CA ARG A 407 -29.35 -1.30 -24.43
C ARG A 407 -29.24 -0.89 -22.97
N PRO A 408 -28.31 -1.49 -22.20
CA PRO A 408 -28.03 -1.06 -20.83
C PRO A 408 -27.60 0.41 -20.78
N LEU A 409 -28.19 1.17 -19.85
CA LEU A 409 -27.84 2.57 -19.63
C LEU A 409 -26.80 2.68 -18.52
N LEU A 410 -25.71 3.39 -18.78
CA LEU A 410 -24.68 3.75 -17.82
C LEU A 410 -24.63 5.28 -17.67
N PHE A 411 -24.16 5.75 -16.52
CA PHE A 411 -24.12 7.19 -16.23
C PHE A 411 -22.77 7.64 -15.67
N VAL A 412 -22.21 8.71 -16.22
CA VAL A 412 -20.99 9.35 -15.72
C VAL A 412 -21.29 10.83 -15.46
N CYS A 413 -20.87 11.35 -14.30
CA CYS A 413 -21.03 12.75 -13.99
C CYS A 413 -19.74 13.34 -13.41
N ASP A 414 -19.11 14.25 -14.16
CA ASP A 414 -18.03 15.13 -13.68
C ASP A 414 -18.46 16.60 -13.72
N MET A 415 -19.74 16.88 -13.45
CA MET A 415 -20.27 18.24 -13.48
C MET A 415 -19.46 19.18 -12.57
N ARG A 416 -19.26 20.40 -13.06
CA ARG A 416 -18.69 21.52 -12.32
C ARG A 416 -19.56 22.73 -12.55
N SER A 417 -19.98 23.33 -11.46
CA SER A 417 -20.68 24.61 -11.49
C SER A 417 -19.65 25.70 -11.27
N ASP A 418 -19.60 26.71 -12.15
CA ASP A 418 -18.70 27.85 -11.99
C ASP A 418 -19.10 28.63 -10.73
N ALA A 419 -18.18 28.73 -9.76
CA ALA A 419 -18.38 29.47 -8.52
C ALA A 419 -17.45 30.69 -8.49
N ALA A 420 -17.97 31.83 -8.06
CA ALA A 420 -17.22 33.09 -8.02
C ALA A 420 -16.21 33.16 -6.86
N ASP A 421 -16.45 32.42 -5.77
CA ASP A 421 -15.60 32.35 -4.58
C ASP A 421 -15.60 30.95 -3.91
N HIS A 422 -14.80 30.79 -2.86
CA HIS A 422 -14.60 29.53 -2.15
C HIS A 422 -15.85 29.07 -1.37
N ASP A 423 -16.58 29.97 -0.71
CA ASP A 423 -17.74 29.61 0.11
C ASP A 423 -18.93 29.19 -0.76
N GLN A 424 -19.09 29.86 -1.91
CA GLN A 424 -20.04 29.48 -2.95
C GLN A 424 -19.67 28.12 -3.56
N PHE A 425 -18.39 27.86 -3.79
CA PHE A 425 -17.89 26.56 -4.27
C PHE A 425 -18.25 25.43 -3.31
N GLU A 426 -17.94 25.56 -2.01
CA GLU A 426 -18.23 24.51 -1.02
C GLU A 426 -19.75 24.27 -0.88
N SER A 427 -20.56 25.33 -0.92
CA SER A 427 -22.03 25.21 -0.92
C SER A 427 -22.58 24.53 -2.18
N GLN A 428 -21.88 24.67 -3.30
CA GLN A 428 -22.29 24.12 -4.58
C GLN A 428 -22.01 22.62 -4.69
N VAL A 429 -20.94 22.12 -4.06
CA VAL A 429 -20.61 20.69 -4.01
C VAL A 429 -21.81 19.84 -3.53
N MET A 430 -22.48 20.29 -2.47
CA MET A 430 -23.66 19.59 -1.94
C MET A 430 -24.85 19.62 -2.90
N ARG A 431 -25.07 20.74 -3.60
CA ARG A 431 -26.14 20.88 -4.59
C ARG A 431 -25.88 19.99 -5.80
N ASP A 432 -24.64 19.92 -6.26
CA ASP A 432 -24.20 19.05 -7.36
C ASP A 432 -24.43 17.58 -6.97
N MET A 433 -24.00 17.16 -5.78
CA MET A 433 -24.25 15.82 -5.26
C MET A 433 -25.75 15.49 -5.25
N VAL A 434 -26.59 16.33 -4.65
CA VAL A 434 -28.05 16.12 -4.62
C VAL A 434 -28.63 16.00 -6.03
N THR A 435 -28.14 16.79 -6.98
CA THR A 435 -28.57 16.77 -8.37
C THR A 435 -28.20 15.46 -9.06
N GLN A 436 -26.95 15.00 -8.92
CA GLN A 436 -26.52 13.68 -9.40
C GLN A 436 -27.44 12.57 -8.89
N GLY A 437 -27.75 12.56 -7.59
CA GLY A 437 -28.62 11.54 -7.00
C GLY A 437 -30.07 11.59 -7.50
N ARG A 438 -30.56 12.79 -7.83
CA ARG A 438 -31.87 12.98 -8.44
C ARG A 438 -31.92 12.40 -9.85
N TRP A 439 -30.89 12.64 -10.66
CA TRP A 439 -30.79 12.07 -12.01
C TRP A 439 -30.67 10.56 -11.98
N LEU A 440 -29.91 9.96 -11.05
CA LEU A 440 -29.85 8.51 -10.88
C LEU A 440 -31.23 7.89 -10.64
N ARG A 441 -32.07 8.51 -9.78
CA ARG A 441 -33.42 8.01 -9.51
C ARG A 441 -34.34 8.07 -10.74
N ARG A 442 -34.13 9.05 -11.62
CA ARG A 442 -34.92 9.20 -12.85
C ARG A 442 -34.45 8.29 -13.97
N MET A 443 -33.14 8.18 -14.16
CA MET A 443 -32.54 7.39 -15.25
C MET A 443 -32.46 5.90 -14.92
N GLN A 444 -32.31 5.54 -13.64
CA GLN A 444 -32.09 4.17 -13.17
C GLN A 444 -31.00 3.42 -13.97
N PRO A 445 -29.79 3.99 -14.12
CA PRO A 445 -28.71 3.34 -14.85
C PRO A 445 -28.24 2.07 -14.13
N ALA A 446 -27.69 1.12 -14.90
CA ALA A 446 -27.17 -0.15 -14.35
C ALA A 446 -25.93 0.07 -13.46
N LEU A 447 -25.09 1.04 -13.83
CA LEU A 447 -23.91 1.45 -13.07
C LEU A 447 -23.66 2.95 -13.30
N SER A 448 -23.22 3.65 -12.27
CA SER A 448 -22.87 5.08 -12.34
C SER A 448 -21.50 5.38 -11.76
N LEU A 449 -20.78 6.30 -12.39
CA LEU A 449 -19.54 6.90 -11.86
C LEU A 449 -19.77 8.38 -11.57
N LEU A 450 -19.78 8.74 -10.29
CA LEU A 450 -20.08 10.10 -9.84
C LEU A 450 -18.84 10.78 -9.30
N LYS A 451 -18.67 12.07 -9.61
CA LYS A 451 -17.80 12.95 -8.84
C LYS A 451 -18.29 13.01 -7.40
N PHE A 452 -17.38 12.76 -6.46
CA PHE A 452 -17.70 12.79 -5.04
C PHE A 452 -16.61 13.54 -4.26
N ARG A 453 -17.05 14.47 -3.41
CA ARG A 453 -16.21 15.21 -2.48
C ARG A 453 -17.10 15.70 -1.35
N LEU A 454 -16.66 15.53 -0.11
CA LEU A 454 -17.31 16.18 1.02
C LEU A 454 -16.78 17.62 1.17
N PRO A 455 -17.65 18.61 1.44
CA PRO A 455 -17.23 20.00 1.61
C PRO A 455 -16.28 20.18 2.79
N TYR A 456 -15.26 21.04 2.65
CA TYR A 456 -14.34 21.37 3.75
C TYR A 456 -14.90 22.39 4.76
N THR A 457 -16.13 22.86 4.55
CA THR A 457 -16.88 23.62 5.57
C THR A 457 -17.40 22.75 6.71
N LEU A 458 -17.37 21.42 6.53
CA LEU A 458 -17.75 20.43 7.54
C LEU A 458 -16.65 20.25 8.60
N ARG A 459 -17.03 19.69 9.74
CA ARG A 459 -16.15 19.45 10.90
C ARG A 459 -16.10 17.96 11.24
N ASP A 460 -15.07 17.55 11.97
CA ASP A 460 -14.98 16.19 12.49
C ASP A 460 -16.23 15.84 13.32
N GLY A 461 -16.81 14.67 13.06
CA GLY A 461 -18.12 14.26 13.58
C GLY A 461 -19.32 14.55 12.66
N ASP A 462 -19.19 15.42 11.66
CA ASP A 462 -20.26 15.65 10.68
C ASP A 462 -20.47 14.44 9.78
N LYS A 463 -21.75 14.14 9.51
CA LYS A 463 -22.16 13.03 8.67
C LYS A 463 -23.12 13.47 7.58
N VAL A 464 -22.73 13.27 6.33
CA VAL A 464 -23.49 13.68 5.16
C VAL A 464 -24.30 12.51 4.61
N PRO A 465 -25.65 12.60 4.57
CA PRO A 465 -26.48 11.57 3.93
C PRO A 465 -26.37 11.68 2.41
N TYR A 466 -25.94 10.60 1.75
CA TYR A 466 -25.89 10.51 0.30
C TYR A 466 -26.10 9.07 -0.18
N LEU A 467 -25.93 8.84 -1.49
CA LEU A 467 -26.03 7.51 -2.10
C LEU A 467 -25.06 6.51 -1.46
N HIS A 468 -25.45 5.23 -1.48
CA HIS A 468 -24.52 4.13 -1.26
C HIS A 468 -23.59 3.98 -2.47
N GLY A 469 -22.52 3.21 -2.29
CA GLY A 469 -21.55 2.96 -3.35
C GLY A 469 -20.14 2.79 -2.80
N THR A 470 -19.24 2.49 -3.73
CA THR A 470 -17.81 2.27 -3.48
C THR A 470 -17.02 3.52 -3.83
N LEU A 471 -16.24 4.04 -2.88
CA LEU A 471 -15.33 5.15 -3.15
C LEU A 471 -14.04 4.67 -3.79
N ARG A 472 -13.56 5.43 -4.76
CA ARG A 472 -12.27 5.22 -5.42
C ARG A 472 -11.38 6.44 -5.32
N PHE A 473 -10.09 6.20 -5.10
CA PHE A 473 -9.08 7.24 -5.18
C PHE A 473 -9.01 7.77 -6.62
N GLY A 474 -8.81 9.08 -6.77
CA GLY A 474 -8.63 9.67 -8.08
C GLY A 474 -7.18 9.51 -8.56
N VAL A 475 -6.93 8.54 -9.44
CA VAL A 475 -5.61 8.34 -10.08
C VAL A 475 -5.22 9.58 -10.89
N TRP A 476 -3.99 10.08 -10.77
CA TRP A 476 -3.50 11.32 -11.41
C TRP A 476 -4.22 12.62 -10.99
N SER A 477 -4.89 12.63 -9.83
CA SER A 477 -5.52 13.84 -9.26
C SER A 477 -4.49 14.87 -8.77
N PRO A 478 -4.88 16.10 -8.40
CA PRO A 478 -3.97 17.00 -7.68
C PRO A 478 -3.40 16.33 -6.41
N GLY A 479 -2.18 16.71 -6.00
CA GLY A 479 -1.47 16.07 -4.89
C GLY A 479 -2.17 16.21 -3.52
N ASP A 480 -3.02 17.21 -3.37
CA ASP A 480 -3.82 17.51 -2.17
C ASP A 480 -5.32 17.26 -2.40
N SER A 481 -5.70 16.49 -3.43
CA SER A 481 -7.09 16.32 -3.84
C SER A 481 -7.96 15.67 -2.75
N GLY A 482 -9.04 16.35 -2.37
CA GLY A 482 -10.16 15.79 -1.61
C GLY A 482 -11.24 15.11 -2.47
N GLU A 483 -11.05 15.08 -3.79
CA GLU A 483 -12.00 14.49 -4.73
C GLU A 483 -11.75 12.98 -4.92
N THR A 484 -12.83 12.23 -4.91
CA THR A 484 -12.90 10.80 -5.21
C THR A 484 -13.94 10.53 -6.30
N ARG A 485 -14.02 9.28 -6.75
CA ARG A 485 -15.12 8.79 -7.57
C ARG A 485 -16.00 7.86 -6.77
N LEU A 486 -17.31 8.06 -6.81
CA LEU A 486 -18.28 7.17 -6.19
C LEU A 486 -18.89 6.28 -7.29
N LEU A 487 -18.59 4.99 -7.21
CA LEU A 487 -19.18 3.95 -8.04
C LEU A 487 -20.50 3.50 -7.41
N VAL A 488 -21.61 3.64 -8.13
CA VAL A 488 -22.96 3.36 -7.64
C VAL A 488 -23.63 2.34 -8.55
N THR A 489 -23.98 1.18 -8.00
CA THR A 489 -24.78 0.17 -8.72
C THR A 489 -26.27 0.52 -8.72
N ALA A 490 -27.06 -0.13 -9.56
CA ALA A 490 -28.52 -0.02 -9.50
C ALA A 490 -29.07 -0.40 -8.11
N GLU A 491 -28.48 -1.39 -7.44
CA GLU A 491 -28.85 -1.77 -6.07
C GLU A 491 -28.55 -0.64 -5.07
N ASP A 492 -27.34 -0.06 -5.14
CA ASP A 492 -26.94 1.05 -4.27
C ASP A 492 -27.89 2.25 -4.40
N ALA A 493 -28.26 2.58 -5.64
CA ALA A 493 -29.18 3.68 -5.94
C ALA A 493 -30.61 3.42 -5.48
N ALA A 494 -31.03 2.15 -5.44
CA ALA A 494 -32.36 1.73 -5.02
C ALA A 494 -32.53 1.61 -3.50
N ARG A 495 -31.44 1.69 -2.71
CA ARG A 495 -31.52 1.58 -1.25
C ARG A 495 -32.39 2.68 -0.64
N PRO A 496 -33.33 2.34 0.26
CA PRO A 496 -34.31 3.30 0.78
C PRO A 496 -33.70 4.31 1.74
N THR A 497 -32.64 3.94 2.46
CA THR A 497 -31.95 4.81 3.41
C THR A 497 -30.62 5.26 2.84
N PRO A 498 -30.29 6.57 2.90
CA PRO A 498 -28.99 7.05 2.42
C PRO A 498 -27.85 6.58 3.33
N ARG A 499 -26.66 6.37 2.75
CA ARG A 499 -25.43 6.17 3.52
C ARG A 499 -25.04 7.48 4.18
N ARG A 500 -24.64 7.42 5.44
CA ARG A 500 -24.11 8.55 6.20
C ARG A 500 -22.59 8.55 6.09
N TRP A 501 -22.04 9.43 5.26
CA TRP A 501 -20.60 9.57 5.03
C TRP A 501 -19.98 10.43 6.12
N ASP A 502 -19.00 9.87 6.84
CA ASP A 502 -18.30 10.54 7.93
C ASP A 502 -17.19 11.45 7.38
N PHE A 503 -17.32 12.77 7.60
CA PHE A 503 -16.39 13.75 7.06
C PHE A 503 -14.98 13.56 7.59
N GLY A 504 -14.82 13.35 8.91
CA GLY A 504 -13.51 13.19 9.53
C GLY A 504 -12.79 11.94 9.02
N ALA A 505 -13.50 10.81 8.92
CA ALA A 505 -12.92 9.59 8.35
C ALA A 505 -12.52 9.78 6.88
N TYR A 506 -13.35 10.47 6.09
CA TYR A 506 -13.08 10.78 4.69
C TYR A 506 -11.85 11.67 4.52
N GLU A 507 -11.79 12.79 5.26
CA GLU A 507 -10.66 13.72 5.21
C GLU A 507 -9.35 13.03 5.62
N ARG A 508 -9.37 12.28 6.73
CA ARG A 508 -8.17 11.60 7.23
C ARG A 508 -7.66 10.50 6.30
N ALA A 509 -8.57 9.75 5.68
CA ALA A 509 -8.20 8.71 4.72
C ALA A 509 -7.56 9.31 3.45
N LEU A 510 -8.14 10.38 2.91
CA LEU A 510 -7.59 11.04 1.72
C LEU A 510 -6.27 11.74 2.00
N PHE A 511 -6.14 12.40 3.15
CA PHE A 511 -4.89 13.04 3.52
C PHE A 511 -3.76 12.02 3.69
N TYR A 512 -4.01 10.92 4.42
CA TYR A 512 -3.06 9.81 4.54
C TYR A 512 -2.66 9.24 3.18
N HIS A 513 -3.63 8.99 2.29
CA HIS A 513 -3.35 8.48 0.95
C HIS A 513 -2.46 9.43 0.15
N ASN A 514 -2.84 10.72 0.07
CA ASN A 514 -2.13 11.73 -0.70
C ASN A 514 -0.69 11.96 -0.18
N LYS A 515 -0.51 11.94 1.14
CA LYS A 515 0.79 12.16 1.79
C LYS A 515 1.69 10.94 1.72
N ASN A 516 1.17 9.76 2.04
CA ASN A 516 1.97 8.56 2.25
C ASN A 516 1.86 7.61 1.05
N VAL A 517 0.68 7.04 0.81
CA VAL A 517 0.47 5.97 -0.19
C VAL A 517 0.82 6.43 -1.60
N ARG A 518 0.30 7.59 -2.03
CA ARG A 518 0.45 8.08 -3.40
C ARG A 518 1.89 8.42 -3.77
N ARG A 519 2.73 8.63 -2.76
CA ARG A 519 4.15 8.97 -2.88
C ARG A 519 5.08 7.77 -2.69
N SER A 520 4.53 6.62 -2.31
CA SER A 520 5.25 5.35 -2.24
C SER A 520 5.50 4.76 -3.62
N CYS A 521 6.49 3.88 -3.70
CA CYS A 521 6.74 3.01 -4.84
C CYS A 521 6.20 1.61 -4.53
N PHE A 522 5.62 0.96 -5.52
CA PHE A 522 4.96 -0.34 -5.44
C PHE A 522 5.50 -1.27 -6.54
N GLU A 523 6.83 -1.48 -6.56
CA GLU A 523 7.50 -2.31 -7.57
C GLU A 523 6.93 -3.73 -7.61
N ASP A 524 6.69 -4.32 -6.43
CA ASP A 524 6.09 -5.66 -6.30
C ASP A 524 4.62 -5.72 -6.76
N GLN A 525 3.97 -4.58 -6.95
CA GLN A 525 2.58 -4.50 -7.42
C GLN A 525 2.49 -4.18 -8.92
N VAL A 526 3.61 -3.94 -9.61
CA VAL A 526 3.60 -3.75 -11.07
C VAL A 526 3.08 -5.03 -11.74
N PRO A 527 2.00 -4.96 -12.55
CA PRO A 527 1.50 -6.14 -13.25
C PRO A 527 2.59 -6.78 -14.15
N PRO A 528 2.76 -8.11 -14.13
CA PRO A 528 3.88 -8.76 -14.83
C PRO A 528 3.97 -8.41 -16.32
N GLU A 529 2.83 -8.32 -17.01
CA GLU A 529 2.73 -7.98 -18.43
C GLU A 529 3.09 -6.51 -18.74
N PHE A 530 3.11 -5.65 -17.73
CA PHE A 530 3.54 -4.25 -17.85
C PHE A 530 4.97 -4.00 -17.33
N ARG A 531 5.65 -4.98 -16.74
CA ARG A 531 6.96 -4.81 -16.05
C ARG A 531 8.02 -4.10 -16.90
N ARG A 532 8.18 -4.48 -18.16
CA ARG A 532 9.16 -3.88 -19.10
C ARG A 532 8.87 -2.42 -19.51
N PHE A 533 7.70 -1.88 -19.17
CA PHE A 533 7.41 -0.46 -19.35
C PHE A 533 7.77 0.35 -18.09
N ALA A 534 7.94 -0.33 -16.95
CA ALA A 534 8.46 0.21 -15.70
C ALA A 534 9.97 -0.03 -15.54
N GLU A 535 10.52 -1.06 -16.18
CA GLU A 535 11.93 -1.46 -16.14
C GLU A 535 12.59 -1.35 -17.53
N GLY A 536 13.81 -0.83 -17.61
CA GLY A 536 14.62 -0.79 -18.86
C GLY A 536 14.52 0.50 -19.69
N ASP A 537 15.01 0.45 -20.93
CA ASP A 537 15.23 1.63 -21.79
C ASP A 537 13.94 2.35 -22.26
N ALA A 538 12.78 1.68 -22.21
CA ALA A 538 11.49 2.29 -22.56
C ALA A 538 11.00 3.31 -21.52
N ASN A 539 11.20 3.01 -20.22
CA ASN A 539 10.88 3.83 -19.03
C ASN A 539 9.67 4.78 -19.19
N VAL A 540 8.51 4.18 -19.49
CA VAL A 540 7.24 4.89 -19.79
C VAL A 540 6.43 5.11 -18.50
N TYR A 541 6.51 4.16 -17.58
CA TYR A 541 5.91 4.22 -16.25
C TYR A 541 7.02 4.18 -15.19
N CYS A 542 6.74 4.73 -14.01
CA CYS A 542 7.48 4.40 -12.80
C CYS A 542 6.64 3.48 -11.90
N SER A 543 7.19 3.06 -10.76
CA SER A 543 6.49 2.22 -9.77
C SER A 543 5.63 3.02 -8.78
N CYS A 544 5.34 4.31 -9.02
CA CYS A 544 4.48 5.08 -8.11
C CYS A 544 3.03 4.61 -8.15
N TYR A 545 2.24 4.98 -7.12
CA TYR A 545 0.82 4.63 -7.02
C TYR A 545 0.04 4.90 -8.32
N ASP A 546 0.14 6.10 -8.89
CA ASP A 546 -0.68 6.49 -10.04
C ASP A 546 -0.35 5.68 -11.30
N CYS A 547 0.95 5.42 -11.52
CA CYS A 547 1.41 4.57 -12.63
C CYS A 547 0.95 3.13 -12.46
N VAL A 548 1.11 2.56 -11.26
CA VAL A 548 0.70 1.19 -10.95
C VAL A 548 -0.83 1.05 -11.05
N ALA A 549 -1.59 2.02 -10.54
CA ALA A 549 -3.05 2.07 -10.66
C ALA A 549 -3.54 2.12 -12.10
N GLU A 550 -2.88 2.88 -12.96
CA GLU A 550 -3.17 2.89 -14.40
C GLU A 550 -2.84 1.55 -15.07
N MET A 551 -1.68 0.96 -14.77
CA MET A 551 -1.31 -0.37 -15.29
C MET A 551 -2.33 -1.44 -14.88
N HIS A 552 -2.80 -1.41 -13.63
CA HIS A 552 -3.88 -2.29 -13.18
C HIS A 552 -5.19 -2.08 -13.96
N ALA A 553 -5.57 -0.83 -14.23
CA ALA A 553 -6.76 -0.55 -15.03
C ALA A 553 -6.67 -1.15 -16.45
N TYR A 554 -5.49 -1.11 -17.08
CA TYR A 554 -5.29 -1.72 -18.40
C TYR A 554 -5.17 -3.24 -18.34
N ARG A 555 -4.52 -3.82 -17.32
CA ARG A 555 -4.57 -5.27 -17.08
C ARG A 555 -6.01 -5.75 -16.97
N ASP A 556 -6.84 -5.07 -16.19
CA ASP A 556 -8.23 -5.48 -15.97
C ASP A 556 -9.03 -5.43 -17.26
N TYR A 557 -8.77 -4.45 -18.12
CA TYR A 557 -9.31 -4.40 -19.48
C TYR A 557 -8.85 -5.61 -20.32
N LEU A 558 -7.54 -5.94 -20.29
CA LEU A 558 -6.97 -7.10 -20.99
C LEU A 558 -7.50 -8.44 -20.47
N ALA A 559 -8.11 -8.47 -19.28
CA ALA A 559 -8.72 -9.65 -18.70
C ALA A 559 -10.17 -9.89 -19.18
N ILE A 560 -10.71 -9.05 -20.07
CA ILE A 560 -12.11 -9.11 -20.53
C ILE A 560 -12.15 -9.55 -22.01
N PRO A 561 -12.29 -10.87 -22.31
CA PRO A 561 -12.10 -11.39 -23.67
C PRO A 561 -13.02 -10.81 -24.73
N GLN A 562 -14.28 -10.50 -24.36
CA GLN A 562 -15.27 -9.93 -25.28
C GLN A 562 -14.86 -8.57 -25.85
N LEU A 563 -13.98 -7.82 -25.15
CA LEU A 563 -13.52 -6.51 -25.60
C LEU A 563 -12.33 -6.59 -26.54
N LEU A 564 -11.58 -7.70 -26.56
CA LEU A 564 -10.27 -7.80 -27.22
C LEU A 564 -10.34 -8.07 -28.73
N LYS A 565 -11.56 -8.10 -29.29
CA LYS A 565 -11.78 -8.30 -30.71
C LYS A 565 -11.63 -6.97 -31.46
N ASN A 566 -10.61 -6.85 -32.30
CA ASN A 566 -10.31 -5.66 -33.11
C ASN A 566 -10.01 -4.38 -32.31
N THR A 567 -9.59 -4.52 -31.06
CA THR A 567 -9.15 -3.44 -30.18
C THR A 567 -7.69 -3.66 -29.77
N PRO A 568 -7.01 -2.67 -29.16
CA PRO A 568 -5.73 -2.91 -28.52
C PRO A 568 -5.86 -4.05 -27.51
N ASN A 569 -5.13 -5.15 -27.72
CA ASN A 569 -5.26 -6.38 -26.94
C ASN A 569 -3.93 -6.87 -26.34
N THR A 570 -2.90 -6.02 -26.38
CA THR A 570 -1.64 -6.21 -25.68
C THR A 570 -1.23 -4.92 -24.98
N PRO A 571 -0.40 -4.99 -23.93
CA PRO A 571 0.18 -3.81 -23.31
C PRO A 571 0.85 -2.85 -24.31
N GLU A 572 1.58 -3.36 -25.31
CA GLU A 572 2.17 -2.59 -26.41
C GLU A 572 1.12 -1.80 -27.18
N ALA A 573 0.04 -2.48 -27.58
CA ALA A 573 -0.98 -1.88 -28.42
C ALA A 573 -1.69 -0.76 -27.66
N ILE A 574 -1.94 -0.95 -26.36
CA ILE A 574 -2.56 0.06 -25.49
C ILE A 574 -1.63 1.28 -25.34
N VAL A 575 -0.37 1.05 -24.94
CA VAL A 575 0.62 2.12 -24.76
C VAL A 575 0.85 2.88 -26.07
N LYS A 576 0.98 2.17 -27.20
CA LYS A 576 1.13 2.78 -28.52
C LYS A 576 -0.10 3.58 -28.91
N ALA A 577 -1.31 3.02 -28.77
CA ALA A 577 -2.55 3.72 -29.11
C ALA A 577 -2.73 5.00 -28.28
N TYR A 578 -2.35 4.99 -26.99
CA TYR A 578 -2.38 6.19 -26.16
C TYR A 578 -1.37 7.22 -26.66
N ALA A 579 -0.13 6.80 -26.96
CA ALA A 579 0.90 7.68 -27.50
C ALA A 579 0.51 8.30 -28.85
N ASP A 580 -0.10 7.53 -29.75
CA ASP A 580 -0.52 7.98 -31.09
C ASP A 580 -1.69 8.98 -31.02
N LEU A 581 -2.58 8.86 -30.04
CA LEU A 581 -3.69 9.82 -29.86
C LEU A 581 -3.19 11.19 -29.35
N VAL A 582 -2.06 11.17 -28.67
CA VAL A 582 -1.46 12.30 -27.98
C VAL A 582 -0.62 13.19 -28.92
N THR A 583 -0.17 12.67 -30.07
CA THR A 583 0.67 13.41 -31.03
C THR A 583 -0.03 14.58 -31.73
N ASP A 584 -1.36 14.70 -31.64
CA ASP A 584 -2.15 15.79 -32.24
C ASP A 584 -2.40 16.99 -31.28
N GLY A 585 -1.70 17.10 -30.14
CA GLY A 585 -1.74 18.33 -29.31
C GLY A 585 -1.62 18.21 -27.78
N THR A 586 -0.91 17.20 -27.24
CA THR A 586 -0.55 16.92 -25.81
C THR A 586 -1.65 16.37 -24.88
N PRO A 587 -1.40 15.29 -24.09
CA PRO A 587 -0.26 15.14 -23.16
C PRO A 587 0.61 13.89 -23.34
N SER A 588 1.92 14.09 -23.42
CA SER A 588 2.97 13.06 -23.44
C SER A 588 2.81 12.05 -22.30
N PHE A 589 3.14 10.78 -22.56
CA PHE A 589 3.66 9.94 -21.46
C PHE A 589 4.76 10.76 -20.80
N PRO A 590 4.65 11.15 -19.52
CA PRO A 590 5.78 11.75 -18.87
C PRO A 590 6.88 10.70 -18.95
N ARG A 591 7.92 10.95 -19.75
CA ARG A 591 9.21 10.33 -19.48
C ARG A 591 9.51 10.78 -18.06
N SER A 592 9.32 9.91 -17.09
CA SER A 592 9.99 10.07 -15.81
C SER A 592 11.47 9.93 -16.14
N LYS A 593 12.10 11.04 -16.56
CA LYS A 593 13.51 11.15 -16.27
C LYS A 593 13.57 11.02 -14.76
N VAL A 594 14.30 10.01 -14.28
CA VAL A 594 14.94 10.11 -12.98
C VAL A 594 15.67 11.44 -13.06
N GLY A 595 15.07 12.49 -12.50
CA GLY A 595 15.64 13.81 -12.52
C GLY A 595 16.96 13.65 -11.82
N GLY A 596 18.04 14.04 -12.51
CA GLY A 596 19.37 14.00 -11.94
C GLY A 596 19.30 14.45 -10.49
N VAL A 597 19.97 13.67 -9.65
CA VAL A 597 20.25 13.95 -8.25
C VAL A 597 20.55 15.45 -8.13
N ASP A 598 19.69 16.21 -7.43
CA ASP A 598 19.99 17.63 -7.23
C ASP A 598 21.24 17.79 -6.36
N ARG A 599 21.72 19.03 -6.18
CA ARG A 599 22.96 19.29 -5.41
C ARG A 599 22.92 18.72 -3.97
N ASP A 600 21.73 18.37 -3.49
CA ASP A 600 21.45 17.79 -2.18
C ASP A 600 21.06 16.31 -2.27
N GLY A 601 21.33 15.61 -3.37
CA GLY A 601 21.15 14.17 -3.46
C GLY A 601 19.75 13.67 -3.82
N ARG A 602 18.73 14.52 -3.81
CA ARG A 602 17.34 14.04 -3.86
C ARG A 602 17.05 13.46 -5.24
N VAL A 603 16.46 12.26 -5.28
CA VAL A 603 15.85 11.75 -6.51
C VAL A 603 14.67 12.65 -6.82
N ARG A 604 14.83 13.54 -7.81
CA ARG A 604 13.72 14.31 -8.34
C ARG A 604 12.92 13.41 -9.25
N VAL A 605 11.71 13.03 -8.85
CA VAL A 605 10.69 12.65 -9.85
C VAL A 605 10.26 13.95 -10.51
N VAL A 606 10.94 14.33 -11.59
CA VAL A 606 10.48 15.42 -12.44
C VAL A 606 9.41 14.82 -13.32
N LEU A 607 8.14 15.01 -12.96
CA LEU A 607 7.06 14.88 -13.92
C LEU A 607 7.33 15.94 -14.99
N GLY A 608 7.69 15.50 -16.19
CA GLY A 608 8.09 16.38 -17.29
C GLY A 608 7.07 17.50 -17.47
N HIS A 609 7.52 18.75 -17.29
CA HIS A 609 6.71 19.93 -17.58
C HIS A 609 6.41 20.01 -19.09
N ARG A 610 5.28 20.68 -19.40
CA ARG A 610 4.95 21.18 -20.74
C ARG A 610 6.19 21.87 -21.36
N PRO A 611 6.46 21.71 -22.66
CA PRO A 611 7.09 22.79 -23.40
C PRO A 611 6.06 23.91 -23.54
N ASP A 612 6.32 25.07 -22.94
CA ASP A 612 5.51 26.27 -23.14
C ASP A 612 5.55 26.68 -24.61
N VAL A 613 4.36 26.96 -25.13
CA VAL A 613 4.13 27.50 -26.47
C VAL A 613 4.02 29.03 -26.35
N HIS A 614 5.01 29.71 -26.92
CA HIS A 614 5.09 31.14 -27.27
C HIS A 614 5.40 32.21 -26.19
N GLY A 615 6.44 33.02 -26.47
CA GLY A 615 6.55 34.45 -26.07
C GLY A 615 7.77 34.80 -25.20
N GLU A 616 8.66 35.67 -25.71
CA GLU A 616 9.90 36.16 -25.09
C GLU A 616 9.76 36.80 -23.69
N PRO A 617 10.84 36.84 -22.87
CA PRO A 617 10.82 37.48 -21.55
C PRO A 617 11.14 38.98 -21.60
N VAL A 618 10.27 39.80 -20.99
CA VAL A 618 10.57 41.19 -20.62
C VAL A 618 10.98 41.25 -19.13
N HIS A 619 12.12 41.88 -18.87
CA HIS A 619 12.73 42.14 -17.56
C HIS A 619 11.83 42.87 -16.53
N ARG A 620 12.00 42.53 -15.24
CA ARG A 620 12.05 43.36 -14.00
C ARG A 620 12.06 42.39 -12.82
N GLY A 621 12.93 42.40 -11.80
CA GLY A 621 13.74 43.43 -11.18
C GLY A 621 13.58 43.21 -9.67
N VAL A 622 14.52 42.50 -9.04
CA VAL A 622 14.49 42.17 -7.60
C VAL A 622 15.19 43.29 -6.82
N LEU A 623 14.45 43.92 -5.90
CA LEU A 623 15.02 44.70 -4.79
C LEU A 623 15.23 43.72 -3.62
N SER A 624 16.49 43.54 -3.21
CA SER A 624 16.85 42.88 -1.95
C SER A 624 17.51 43.89 -1.03
N ASP A 625 16.91 44.10 0.13
CA ASP A 625 17.45 44.86 1.25
C ASP A 625 18.39 44.00 2.10
N ARG A 626 19.56 44.58 2.42
CA ARG A 626 20.41 44.41 3.62
C ARG A 626 21.05 43.04 3.87
N ALA A 627 22.31 42.91 4.26
CA ALA A 627 23.32 43.85 4.72
C ALA A 627 24.70 43.17 4.63
N GLN A 628 25.76 43.95 4.39
CA GLN A 628 27.09 43.74 4.95
C GLN A 628 27.99 44.92 4.56
N GLU A 629 28.51 45.65 5.54
CA GLU A 629 29.80 46.34 5.46
C GLU A 629 30.67 45.80 6.60
N PRO A 630 31.99 45.71 6.40
CA PRO A 630 32.80 46.81 6.91
C PRO A 630 33.76 47.40 5.87
N GLY A 631 34.02 48.68 6.06
CA GLY A 631 34.70 49.59 5.14
C GLY A 631 36.14 49.27 4.80
N LEU A 632 36.60 49.91 3.72
CA LEU A 632 37.84 50.67 3.70
C LEU A 632 37.90 51.56 2.44
N ALA A 633 38.07 52.85 2.70
CA ALA A 633 38.93 53.78 2.00
C ALA A 633 38.71 54.10 0.50
N GLN A 634 38.29 55.37 0.32
CA GLN A 634 38.99 56.41 -0.46
C GLN A 634 38.57 56.70 -1.91
N GLN A 635 38.06 57.94 -2.01
CA GLN A 635 38.41 58.99 -2.98
C GLN A 635 37.96 58.89 -4.44
N GLY A 636 37.12 59.85 -4.80
CA GLY A 636 37.42 60.75 -5.92
C GLY A 636 36.55 60.60 -7.18
N PRO A 637 36.30 61.69 -7.93
CA PRO A 637 34.98 61.95 -8.49
C PRO A 637 34.87 61.96 -10.02
N ARG A 638 33.61 61.90 -10.48
CA ARG A 638 33.02 62.56 -11.67
C ARG A 638 33.73 62.44 -13.03
N ALA A 639 33.03 61.82 -13.98
CA ALA A 639 32.68 62.40 -15.30
C ALA A 639 31.66 61.44 -15.95
N GLN A 640 30.42 61.85 -16.16
CA GLN A 640 29.91 62.50 -17.37
C GLN A 640 30.00 61.66 -18.67
N LEU A 641 28.79 61.40 -19.17
CA LEU A 641 28.36 61.51 -20.57
C LEU A 641 28.67 60.36 -21.55
N ALA A 642 27.57 59.71 -21.90
CA ALA A 642 27.01 59.63 -23.25
C ALA A 642 27.57 58.60 -24.24
N GLY A 643 26.62 57.92 -24.88
CA GLY A 643 26.72 57.51 -26.27
C GLY A 643 26.82 56.00 -26.47
N GLY A 644 25.74 55.40 -26.98
CA GLY A 644 25.70 54.02 -27.47
C GLY A 644 24.34 53.39 -27.28
#